data_AF-A0A2G1WBV3-F1
#
_entry.id   AF-A0A2G1WBV3-F1
#
_cell.length_a   1.000
_cell.length_b   1.000
_cell.length_c   1.000
_cell.angle_alpha   90.00
_cell.angle_beta   90.00
_cell.angle_gamma   90.00
#
_symmetry.space_group_name_H-M   'P 1'
#
loop_
_entity.id
_entity.type
_entity.pdbx_description
1 polymer ?
#
loop_
_entity_poly.entity_id
_entity_poly.type
_entity_poly.pdbx_seq_one_letter_code
_entity_poly.pdbx_strand_id
1 'polypeptide(L)'
;MKPTYQHHRSIRRRRPLQVSTLRSEERRSFAKAMQPWRRSRVAAWMLATSVLISLGMHPPILRAEETSFQQFLDNAARNMAEANRRDSLQPETPLATESTPLSSSSTDTLALPPEPTEVTTAVDTIAPWWESIAFSGLLQTPEQVSFDLPTVLTDTLETSPRISSVSRRTSIAYEKIVQQNAVFDPTLLLEGGYGRVNDPVGSTLTTGGPDRLIQNSVIASGGFRKLTRRGAVVDVTQELGTLDSNSLFFEPNPQGNSRVSLSITQPLLATSGEVYNTRLVTQASIDSRIAWQEMRSEVEAHLVDTFQAFWRLYERRCHLVQQRGLIERGEQIARIVDGRADLDSGPLQRIKVQRRLANDRDRQIEIEAELRRLQVRLRTLVGSPELAALNQSVELIPLANPEIPNEAIDLQDAIVRGLENRPDIQAATQELAAAGLGISVTRNELKPRLDAVFDAYLSGLRGDNRFFQAFGDQFTEGPGLTATLQYSLPYGRRAARSRVREARYRYQQRSEELRQSLLTARREIETALIQAFANFQLRESKAITLQAAIREEQIATRRWELLAGDGGPTALVLEDLLETQKRRTESEQLFVSAQVASVISLIELQKAMGTLLKTEGIEPVRPDNTSQIELLQTNPADSNASRITAHQSDWNSQVVGESLIGELGMIELDDSSIKEVASDSEGSNRKE
;
A
#
# COMPACT_ATOMS: atom_id res chain seq x y z
N MET A 1 -4.75 -33.85 -43.17
CA MET A 1 -4.40 -35.15 -43.80
C MET A 1 -3.89 -36.11 -42.73
N LYS A 2 -4.12 -37.42 -42.87
CA LYS A 2 -3.31 -38.50 -42.26
C LYS A 2 -2.39 -39.05 -43.38
N PRO A 3 -1.25 -39.73 -43.09
CA PRO A 3 -1.25 -41.13 -42.60
C PRO A 3 -0.27 -41.37 -41.41
N THR A 4 0.01 -42.59 -40.92
CA THR A 4 -0.85 -43.74 -40.50
C THR A 4 0.05 -44.89 -39.98
N TYR A 5 -0.07 -45.26 -38.69
CA TYR A 5 0.24 -46.59 -38.08
C TYR A 5 1.74 -47.03 -38.08
N GLN A 6 2.24 -48.04 -37.34
CA GLN A 6 1.75 -49.02 -36.31
C GLN A 6 2.99 -49.44 -35.42
N HIS A 7 3.05 -50.42 -34.48
CA HIS A 7 2.16 -51.48 -33.96
C HIS A 7 2.55 -51.89 -32.49
N HIS A 8 1.63 -52.55 -31.78
CA HIS A 8 1.76 -53.66 -30.78
C HIS A 8 3.03 -53.89 -29.89
N ARG A 9 2.89 -53.96 -28.55
CA ARG A 9 2.57 -55.13 -27.65
C ARG A 9 3.74 -56.15 -27.47
N SER A 10 4.01 -56.78 -26.30
CA SER A 10 3.35 -56.75 -24.97
C SER A 10 4.14 -57.45 -23.84
N ILE A 11 4.02 -56.94 -22.60
CA ILE A 11 3.83 -57.64 -21.29
C ILE A 11 4.61 -58.96 -20.98
N ARG A 12 5.37 -58.96 -19.87
CA ARG A 12 5.30 -60.03 -18.82
C ARG A 12 5.92 -59.61 -17.46
N ARG A 13 5.58 -60.35 -16.39
CA ARG A 13 5.94 -60.12 -14.96
C ARG A 13 6.82 -61.26 -14.42
N ARG A 14 7.74 -60.99 -13.46
CA ARG A 14 7.79 -61.58 -12.07
C ARG A 14 9.13 -61.30 -11.33
N ARG A 15 9.10 -61.39 -9.98
CA ARG A 15 10.21 -61.45 -8.99
C ARG A 15 10.52 -62.97 -8.67
N PRO A 16 11.25 -63.44 -7.61
CA PRO A 16 11.95 -62.78 -6.46
C PRO A 16 13.26 -63.46 -5.88
N LEU A 17 13.81 -62.89 -4.78
CA LEU A 17 14.68 -63.52 -3.72
C LEU A 17 16.11 -64.02 -4.15
N GLN A 18 17.13 -64.28 -3.30
CA GLN A 18 17.44 -64.25 -1.83
C GLN A 18 18.79 -63.47 -1.62
N VAL A 19 19.11 -62.74 -0.53
CA VAL A 19 19.45 -63.08 0.88
C VAL A 19 20.66 -64.04 1.08
N SER A 20 21.77 -63.51 1.63
CA SER A 20 22.69 -64.19 2.56
C SER A 20 23.49 -63.16 3.40
N THR A 21 24.12 -63.59 4.50
CA THR A 21 24.81 -62.72 5.48
C THR A 21 26.18 -63.28 5.86
N LEU A 22 27.12 -62.41 6.25
CA LEU A 22 28.27 -62.75 7.11
C LEU A 22 28.76 -61.51 7.89
N ARG A 23 29.65 -61.72 8.87
CA ARG A 23 29.89 -60.77 9.99
C ARG A 23 31.37 -60.76 10.42
N SER A 24 31.75 -59.64 11.04
CA SER A 24 32.93 -59.43 11.92
C SER A 24 34.34 -59.39 11.31
N GLU A 25 35.24 -58.81 12.11
CA GLU A 25 36.71 -58.81 12.02
C GLU A 25 37.41 -57.97 10.93
N GLU A 26 37.49 -56.64 11.17
CA GLU A 26 38.78 -55.94 11.11
C GLU A 26 38.77 -54.60 11.90
N ARG A 27 38.93 -54.69 13.22
CA ARG A 27 39.11 -53.53 14.13
C ARG A 27 40.35 -53.72 15.02
N ARG A 28 41.57 -53.81 14.45
CA ARG A 28 42.80 -53.98 15.26
C ARG A 28 44.16 -53.68 14.57
N SER A 29 44.30 -52.59 13.80
CA SER A 29 45.57 -52.27 13.11
C SER A 29 46.08 -50.82 13.18
N PHE A 30 45.36 -49.86 13.78
CA PHE A 30 45.76 -48.43 13.83
C PHE A 30 45.92 -47.88 15.26
N ALA A 31 46.59 -48.62 16.14
CA ALA A 31 46.78 -48.24 17.55
C ALA A 31 48.19 -48.51 18.09
N LYS A 32 49.26 -48.17 17.34
CA LYS A 32 50.65 -48.26 17.84
C LYS A 32 51.69 -47.36 17.15
N ALA A 33 51.41 -46.07 17.02
CA ALA A 33 52.42 -45.04 16.74
C ALA A 33 51.96 -43.68 17.29
N MET A 34 52.52 -43.22 18.42
CA MET A 34 52.15 -41.94 19.02
C MET A 34 53.36 -41.26 19.68
N GLN A 35 53.45 -39.94 19.47
CA GLN A 35 54.44 -39.00 20.04
C GLN A 35 55.90 -39.16 19.51
N PRO A 36 56.69 -38.07 19.46
CA PRO A 36 56.55 -36.81 20.19
C PRO A 36 56.39 -35.53 19.33
N TRP A 37 55.16 -35.12 19.04
CA TRP A 37 54.85 -33.78 18.48
C TRP A 37 53.74 -33.08 19.30
N ARG A 38 54.13 -32.46 20.43
CA ARG A 38 53.25 -31.59 21.25
C ARG A 38 54.07 -30.49 21.93
N ARG A 39 53.97 -29.25 21.43
CA ARG A 39 54.17 -28.00 22.22
C ARG A 39 53.67 -26.71 21.54
N SER A 40 53.64 -26.62 20.21
CA SER A 40 53.28 -25.38 19.48
C SER A 40 51.77 -25.04 19.45
N ARG A 41 50.87 -26.03 19.33
CA ARG A 41 49.44 -25.77 19.02
C ARG A 41 48.60 -25.15 20.15
N VAL A 42 49.09 -25.12 21.39
CA VAL A 42 48.32 -24.58 22.54
C VAL A 42 48.28 -23.05 22.52
N ALA A 43 49.39 -22.38 22.18
CA ALA A 43 49.45 -20.92 22.10
C ALA A 43 48.53 -20.36 21.01
N ALA A 44 48.52 -21.00 19.82
CA ALA A 44 47.67 -20.60 18.70
C ALA A 44 46.17 -20.72 19.01
N TRP A 45 45.76 -21.76 19.76
CA TRP A 45 44.36 -21.92 20.17
C TRP A 45 43.93 -20.91 21.25
N MET A 46 44.78 -20.63 22.25
CA MET A 46 44.46 -19.66 23.30
C MET A 46 44.28 -18.23 22.74
N LEU A 47 45.12 -17.81 21.80
CA LEU A 47 45.00 -16.50 21.14
C LEU A 47 43.72 -16.40 20.28
N ALA A 48 43.31 -17.48 19.59
CA ALA A 48 42.05 -17.49 18.86
C ALA A 48 40.83 -17.38 19.79
N THR A 49 40.88 -18.00 20.98
CA THR A 49 39.78 -17.93 21.96
C THR A 49 39.68 -16.60 22.70
N SER A 50 40.79 -15.87 22.93
CA SER A 50 40.71 -14.57 23.63
C SER A 50 40.02 -13.49 22.80
N VAL A 51 40.28 -13.46 21.48
CA VAL A 51 39.65 -12.52 20.54
C VAL A 51 38.13 -12.74 20.42
N LEU A 52 37.66 -13.98 20.60
CA LEU A 52 36.23 -14.32 20.62
C LEU A 52 35.54 -13.97 21.94
N ILE A 53 36.28 -13.82 23.05
CA ILE A 53 35.71 -13.41 24.35
C ILE A 53 35.62 -11.88 24.47
N SER A 54 36.48 -11.12 23.78
CA SER A 54 36.34 -9.66 23.64
C SER A 54 35.14 -9.20 22.78
N LEU A 55 34.33 -10.12 22.27
CA LEU A 55 33.14 -9.83 21.46
C LEU A 55 31.82 -9.68 22.26
N GLY A 56 31.89 -9.71 23.59
CA GLY A 56 30.94 -8.98 24.45
C GLY A 56 29.47 -9.42 24.39
N MET A 57 29.16 -10.64 24.84
CA MET A 57 27.78 -11.06 25.13
C MET A 57 27.66 -11.53 26.58
N HIS A 58 27.01 -10.72 27.44
CA HIS A 58 25.91 -11.10 28.35
C HIS A 58 25.33 -9.83 29.04
N PRO A 59 24.08 -9.83 29.50
CA PRO A 59 23.29 -8.59 29.63
C PRO A 59 23.28 -7.95 31.05
N PRO A 60 23.15 -6.62 31.15
CA PRO A 60 22.54 -5.95 32.29
C PRO A 60 21.02 -5.78 32.08
N ILE A 61 20.28 -5.78 33.19
CA ILE A 61 18.83 -5.51 33.23
C ILE A 61 18.63 -4.09 33.78
N LEU A 62 17.72 -3.29 33.22
CA LEU A 62 16.65 -2.52 33.92
C LEU A 62 16.14 -1.27 33.16
N ARG A 63 14.81 -1.27 32.94
CA ARG A 63 13.83 -0.16 33.09
C ARG A 63 13.99 1.20 32.37
N ALA A 64 12.84 1.59 31.79
CA ALA A 64 12.39 2.96 31.46
C ALA A 64 13.10 3.64 30.26
N GLU A 65 12.48 4.58 29.54
CA GLU A 65 11.18 5.27 29.73
C GLU A 65 10.26 5.14 28.50
N GLU A 66 8.94 5.12 28.73
CA GLU A 66 7.90 4.97 27.68
C GLU A 66 7.12 6.29 27.43
N THR A 67 7.62 7.40 27.97
CA THR A 67 6.86 8.63 28.25
C THR A 67 6.82 9.64 27.10
N SER A 68 7.83 9.67 26.24
CA SER A 68 8.07 10.81 25.32
C SER A 68 7.05 10.94 24.18
N PHE A 69 6.61 9.83 23.59
CA PHE A 69 5.63 9.87 22.49
C PHE A 69 4.22 10.21 22.98
N GLN A 70 3.79 9.66 24.14
CA GLN A 70 2.53 10.09 24.73
C GLN A 70 2.57 11.56 25.15
N GLN A 71 3.67 12.04 25.75
CA GLN A 71 3.81 13.49 26.05
C GLN A 71 3.76 14.37 24.79
N PHE A 72 4.25 13.90 23.64
CA PHE A 72 4.10 14.63 22.38
C PHE A 72 2.63 14.72 21.93
N LEU A 73 1.89 13.62 21.97
CA LEU A 73 0.45 13.59 21.63
C LEU A 73 -0.37 14.43 22.61
N ASP A 74 -0.09 14.33 23.92
CA ASP A 74 -0.77 15.10 24.97
C ASP A 74 -0.54 16.61 24.79
N ASN A 75 0.70 17.02 24.49
CA ASN A 75 1.02 18.41 24.23
C ASN A 75 0.41 18.91 22.90
N ALA A 76 0.31 18.08 21.87
CA ALA A 76 -0.41 18.42 20.64
C ALA A 76 -1.92 18.65 20.91
N ALA A 77 -2.56 17.76 21.68
CA ALA A 77 -3.96 17.87 22.07
C ALA A 77 -4.22 19.12 22.94
N ARG A 78 -3.36 19.40 23.92
CA ARG A 78 -3.42 20.60 24.78
C ARG A 78 -3.27 21.89 23.95
N ASN A 79 -2.33 21.93 23.01
CA ASN A 79 -2.12 23.08 22.14
C ASN A 79 -3.33 23.36 21.21
N MET A 80 -4.02 22.32 20.73
CA MET A 80 -5.28 22.48 19.99
C MET A 80 -6.43 22.97 20.89
N ALA A 81 -6.53 22.44 22.12
CA ALA A 81 -7.53 22.90 23.08
C ALA A 81 -7.31 24.36 23.54
N GLU A 82 -6.06 24.81 23.64
CA GLU A 82 -5.73 26.22 23.90
C GLU A 82 -6.00 27.14 22.71
N ALA A 83 -5.82 26.66 21.47
CA ALA A 83 -6.17 27.43 20.29
C ALA A 83 -7.68 27.75 20.26
N ASN A 84 -8.53 26.73 20.44
CA ASN A 84 -9.99 26.91 20.47
C ASN A 84 -10.50 27.80 21.62
N ARG A 85 -9.74 27.95 22.72
CA ARG A 85 -10.07 28.89 23.81
C ARG A 85 -9.74 30.36 23.50
N ARG A 86 -8.83 30.63 22.56
CA ARG A 86 -8.43 32.02 22.22
C ARG A 86 -9.44 32.70 21.30
N ASP A 87 -10.14 31.93 20.46
CA ASP A 87 -11.20 32.45 19.57
C ASP A 87 -12.57 32.63 20.26
N SER A 88 -12.73 32.21 21.53
CA SER A 88 -14.01 32.23 22.25
C SER A 88 -14.21 33.43 23.18
N LEU A 89 -13.76 34.63 22.80
CA LEU A 89 -14.05 35.87 23.54
C LEU A 89 -15.35 36.52 23.05
N GLN A 90 -16.32 36.60 23.96
CA GLN A 90 -17.69 37.07 23.69
C GLN A 90 -17.78 38.61 23.62
N PRO A 91 -18.71 39.18 22.82
CA PRO A 91 -19.29 40.49 23.09
C PRO A 91 -20.34 40.41 24.23
N GLU A 92 -20.57 41.53 24.91
CA GLU A 92 -21.41 41.61 26.12
C GLU A 92 -22.93 41.51 25.83
N THR A 93 -23.70 41.03 26.82
CA THR A 93 -25.18 41.08 26.84
C THR A 93 -25.67 41.74 28.14
N PRO A 94 -26.56 42.75 28.11
CA PRO A 94 -27.06 43.40 29.31
C PRO A 94 -28.26 42.69 29.95
N LEU A 95 -28.19 42.56 31.29
CA LEU A 95 -29.24 42.46 32.32
C LEU A 95 -30.70 42.17 31.90
N ALA A 96 -31.26 41.11 32.49
CA ALA A 96 -32.71 40.89 32.62
C ALA A 96 -33.28 41.57 33.89
N THR A 97 -34.61 41.68 33.99
CA THR A 97 -35.33 42.09 35.21
C THR A 97 -36.59 41.24 35.36
N GLU A 98 -37.02 41.01 36.60
CA GLU A 98 -37.95 39.95 37.01
C GLU A 98 -39.43 40.31 36.83
N SER A 99 -40.31 39.29 36.71
CA SER A 99 -41.51 39.16 37.56
C SER A 99 -42.22 37.80 37.37
N THR A 100 -42.82 37.31 38.45
CA THR A 100 -43.57 36.04 38.54
C THR A 100 -45.10 36.25 38.47
N PRO A 101 -45.91 35.20 38.23
CA PRO A 101 -47.27 35.33 37.68
C PRO A 101 -48.38 35.45 38.74
N LEU A 102 -49.58 35.82 38.28
CA LEU A 102 -50.86 35.63 38.98
C LEU A 102 -51.99 35.26 37.99
N SER A 103 -53.06 34.64 38.49
CA SER A 103 -54.08 33.94 37.70
C SER A 103 -55.46 34.64 37.72
N SER A 104 -56.30 34.45 36.70
CA SER A 104 -57.75 34.22 36.87
C SER A 104 -58.52 33.86 35.57
N SER A 105 -59.62 33.13 35.80
CA SER A 105 -60.89 32.97 35.03
C SER A 105 -61.29 34.05 33.99
N SER A 106 -62.12 33.79 32.97
CA SER A 106 -62.85 32.54 32.58
C SER A 106 -63.53 32.66 31.20
N THR A 107 -63.75 31.51 30.57
CA THR A 107 -64.92 31.10 29.75
C THR A 107 -65.75 32.18 29.02
N ASP A 108 -65.72 32.18 27.69
CA ASP A 108 -66.93 31.85 26.91
C ASP A 108 -66.58 31.17 25.57
N THR A 109 -67.58 30.62 24.88
CA THR A 109 -67.40 29.49 23.95
C THR A 109 -68.01 29.75 22.57
N LEU A 110 -67.17 29.91 21.55
CA LEU A 110 -67.58 29.84 20.14
C LEU A 110 -66.62 28.88 19.40
N ALA A 111 -67.15 27.73 19.00
CA ALA A 111 -66.36 26.65 18.41
C ALA A 111 -66.06 26.91 16.93
N LEU A 112 -64.77 26.95 16.59
CA LEU A 112 -64.29 26.70 15.23
C LEU A 112 -64.16 25.17 15.00
N PRO A 113 -64.23 24.68 13.74
CA PRO A 113 -63.99 23.27 13.46
C PRO A 113 -62.55 22.89 13.82
N PRO A 114 -62.30 21.61 14.19
CA PRO A 114 -60.96 21.18 14.61
C PRO A 114 -59.94 21.30 13.49
N GLU A 115 -58.74 21.76 13.84
CA GLU A 115 -57.57 21.68 12.97
C GLU A 115 -57.26 20.22 12.61
N PRO A 116 -56.70 19.95 11.42
CA PRO A 116 -56.33 18.59 11.03
C PRO A 116 -55.28 18.04 12.01
N THR A 117 -55.55 16.84 12.55
CA THR A 117 -54.65 16.12 13.45
C THR A 117 -53.22 16.08 12.92
N GLU A 118 -52.26 16.32 13.82
CA GLU A 118 -50.83 16.18 13.54
C GLU A 118 -50.55 14.86 12.80
N VAL A 119 -49.87 14.95 11.66
CA VAL A 119 -49.56 13.77 10.85
C VAL A 119 -48.44 13.01 11.55
N THR A 120 -48.81 11.98 12.32
CA THR A 120 -47.88 11.07 12.99
C THR A 120 -46.81 10.58 12.00
N THR A 121 -45.56 10.94 12.21
CA THR A 121 -44.44 10.73 11.27
C THR A 121 -43.91 9.29 11.23
N ALA A 122 -44.74 8.32 11.60
CA ALA A 122 -44.50 6.91 11.37
C ALA A 122 -44.85 6.57 9.91
N VAL A 123 -43.92 6.79 8.99
CA VAL A 123 -44.04 6.31 7.61
C VAL A 123 -43.78 4.81 7.61
N ASP A 124 -44.85 4.00 7.55
CA ASP A 124 -44.73 2.57 7.25
C ASP A 124 -43.95 2.40 5.94
N THR A 125 -42.77 1.78 6.02
CA THR A 125 -41.86 1.58 4.88
C THR A 125 -42.33 0.45 3.98
N ILE A 126 -43.45 0.67 3.31
CA ILE A 126 -43.88 -0.14 2.16
C ILE A 126 -42.82 0.03 1.07
N ALA A 127 -42.19 -1.08 0.66
CA ALA A 127 -41.18 -1.10 -0.39
C ALA A 127 -41.71 -0.45 -1.68
N PRO A 128 -40.94 0.42 -2.36
CA PRO A 128 -41.40 1.09 -3.57
C PRO A 128 -41.84 0.12 -4.67
N TRP A 129 -42.94 0.45 -5.36
CA TRP A 129 -43.59 -0.45 -6.33
C TRP A 129 -42.68 -0.91 -7.49
N TRP A 130 -41.59 -0.20 -7.77
CA TRP A 130 -40.63 -0.52 -8.82
C TRP A 130 -39.50 -1.46 -8.36
N GLU A 131 -39.27 -1.65 -7.07
CA GLU A 131 -38.06 -2.30 -6.53
C GLU A 131 -37.99 -3.79 -6.95
N SER A 132 -39.05 -4.55 -6.69
CA SER A 132 -39.15 -5.96 -7.10
C SER A 132 -39.09 -6.17 -8.62
N ILE A 133 -39.49 -5.16 -9.40
CA ILE A 133 -39.42 -5.17 -10.87
C ILE A 133 -38.00 -4.81 -11.33
N ALA A 134 -37.28 -3.91 -10.66
CA ALA A 134 -35.89 -3.55 -10.98
C ALA A 134 -34.92 -4.73 -10.81
N PHE A 135 -35.22 -5.66 -9.90
CA PHE A 135 -34.51 -6.94 -9.71
C PHE A 135 -34.91 -8.06 -10.69
N SER A 136 -35.87 -7.81 -11.60
CA SER A 136 -36.23 -8.74 -12.68
C SER A 136 -35.51 -8.39 -14.01
N GLY A 137 -35.51 -9.29 -15.00
CA GLY A 137 -34.97 -9.00 -16.33
C GLY A 137 -35.76 -7.91 -17.07
N LEU A 138 -35.11 -6.77 -17.32
CA LEU A 138 -35.69 -5.60 -17.99
C LEU A 138 -35.36 -5.53 -19.48
N LEU A 139 -34.29 -6.19 -19.92
CA LEU A 139 -33.89 -6.28 -21.33
C LEU A 139 -34.45 -7.58 -21.93
N GLN A 140 -34.74 -7.57 -23.24
CA GLN A 140 -35.21 -8.75 -23.97
C GLN A 140 -34.03 -9.67 -24.34
N THR A 141 -33.26 -10.06 -23.33
CA THR A 141 -32.01 -10.82 -23.43
C THR A 141 -32.18 -12.21 -22.83
N PRO A 142 -31.68 -13.28 -23.51
CA PRO A 142 -31.89 -14.66 -23.08
C PRO A 142 -31.02 -15.08 -21.89
N GLU A 143 -29.94 -14.35 -21.63
CA GLU A 143 -28.99 -14.58 -20.55
C GLU A 143 -29.07 -13.40 -19.56
N GLN A 144 -29.20 -13.72 -18.27
CA GLN A 144 -29.31 -12.76 -17.17
C GLN A 144 -28.39 -13.22 -16.05
N VAL A 145 -27.57 -12.31 -15.52
CA VAL A 145 -26.65 -12.59 -14.40
C VAL A 145 -26.98 -11.64 -13.26
N SER A 146 -27.46 -12.22 -12.17
CA SER A 146 -27.74 -11.53 -10.91
C SER A 146 -26.55 -11.65 -9.95
N PHE A 147 -26.19 -10.56 -9.29
CA PHE A 147 -25.06 -10.52 -8.36
C PHE A 147 -25.36 -9.57 -7.20
N ASP A 148 -24.87 -9.93 -6.02
CA ASP A 148 -24.85 -9.08 -4.83
C ASP A 148 -23.55 -8.24 -4.80
N LEU A 149 -23.55 -7.16 -4.02
CA LEU A 149 -22.43 -6.25 -3.89
C LEU A 149 -21.15 -6.92 -3.36
N PRO A 150 -21.17 -7.78 -2.31
CA PRO A 150 -19.98 -8.49 -1.86
C PRO A 150 -19.37 -9.37 -2.94
N THR A 151 -20.19 -10.09 -3.73
CA THR A 151 -19.71 -10.92 -4.85
C THR A 151 -18.95 -10.09 -5.88
N VAL A 152 -19.46 -8.89 -6.23
CA VAL A 152 -18.77 -7.98 -7.16
C VAL A 152 -17.43 -7.50 -6.58
N LEU A 153 -17.33 -7.29 -5.26
CA LEU A 153 -16.08 -6.91 -4.62
C LEU A 153 -15.07 -8.07 -4.65
N THR A 154 -15.47 -9.29 -4.29
CA THR A 154 -14.62 -10.49 -4.36
C THR A 154 -14.13 -10.74 -5.79
N ASP A 155 -15.03 -10.77 -6.78
CA ASP A 155 -14.70 -10.94 -8.21
C ASP A 155 -13.71 -9.87 -8.68
N THR A 156 -13.86 -8.61 -8.21
CA THR A 156 -12.98 -7.51 -8.58
C THR A 156 -11.59 -7.65 -7.94
N LEU A 157 -11.51 -8.04 -6.67
CA LEU A 157 -10.24 -8.27 -5.97
C LEU A 157 -9.43 -9.40 -6.62
N GLU A 158 -10.08 -10.52 -6.95
CA GLU A 158 -9.43 -11.69 -7.54
C GLU A 158 -9.09 -11.51 -9.02
N THR A 159 -10.03 -10.98 -9.82
CA THR A 159 -9.91 -11.04 -11.29
C THR A 159 -9.46 -9.74 -11.95
N SER A 160 -9.57 -8.58 -11.29
CA SER A 160 -9.33 -7.30 -11.96
C SER A 160 -7.86 -7.10 -12.36
N PRO A 161 -7.55 -6.89 -13.66
CA PRO A 161 -6.18 -6.64 -14.10
C PRO A 161 -5.53 -5.41 -13.47
N ARG A 162 -6.33 -4.42 -13.03
CA ARG A 162 -5.80 -3.25 -12.32
C ARG A 162 -5.24 -3.67 -10.96
N ILE A 163 -6.03 -4.37 -10.15
CA ILE A 163 -5.65 -4.80 -8.81
C ILE A 163 -4.44 -5.75 -8.85
N SER A 164 -4.44 -6.72 -9.77
CA SER A 164 -3.27 -7.61 -9.97
C SER A 164 -2.00 -6.83 -10.36
N SER A 165 -2.10 -5.81 -11.22
CA SER A 165 -0.97 -4.96 -11.61
C SER A 165 -0.39 -4.18 -10.42
N VAL A 166 -1.25 -3.64 -9.56
CA VAL A 166 -0.83 -2.87 -8.37
C VAL A 166 -0.21 -3.77 -7.30
N SER A 167 -0.79 -4.93 -6.98
CA SER A 167 -0.18 -5.93 -6.09
C SER A 167 1.21 -6.38 -6.59
N ARG A 168 1.35 -6.60 -7.90
CA ARG A 168 2.65 -6.93 -8.53
C ARG A 168 3.66 -5.78 -8.41
N ARG A 169 3.24 -4.51 -8.48
CA ARG A 169 4.14 -3.35 -8.28
C ARG A 169 4.76 -3.36 -6.88
N THR A 170 3.96 -3.65 -5.85
CA THR A 170 4.43 -3.71 -4.46
C THR A 170 5.23 -4.97 -4.18
N SER A 171 4.88 -6.10 -4.80
CA SER A 171 5.71 -7.33 -4.80
C SER A 171 7.11 -7.05 -5.36
N ILE A 172 7.21 -6.32 -6.48
CA ILE A 172 8.49 -5.87 -7.06
C ILE A 172 9.25 -4.92 -6.11
N ALA A 173 8.55 -4.11 -5.29
CA ALA A 173 9.20 -3.28 -4.29
C ALA A 173 9.79 -4.10 -3.13
N TYR A 174 9.15 -5.20 -2.72
CA TYR A 174 9.74 -6.16 -1.76
C TYR A 174 11.00 -6.85 -2.34
N GLU A 175 10.98 -7.27 -3.61
CA GLU A 175 12.15 -7.88 -4.26
C GLU A 175 13.38 -6.94 -4.29
N LYS A 176 13.18 -5.61 -4.36
CA LYS A 176 14.29 -4.64 -4.22
C LYS A 176 14.98 -4.75 -2.86
N ILE A 177 14.27 -5.07 -1.78
CA ILE A 177 14.87 -5.28 -0.45
C ILE A 177 15.81 -6.50 -0.48
N VAL A 178 15.41 -7.57 -1.16
CA VAL A 178 16.24 -8.77 -1.36
C VAL A 178 17.49 -8.41 -2.17
N GLN A 179 17.32 -7.70 -3.29
CA GLN A 179 18.44 -7.23 -4.13
C GLN A 179 19.44 -6.34 -3.37
N GLN A 180 18.98 -5.43 -2.50
CA GLN A 180 19.88 -4.61 -1.69
C GLN A 180 20.54 -5.41 -0.54
N ASN A 181 19.92 -6.48 -0.04
CA ASN A 181 20.56 -7.37 0.94
C ASN A 181 21.61 -8.29 0.31
N ALA A 182 21.41 -8.73 -0.93
CA ALA A 182 22.34 -9.61 -1.66
C ALA A 182 23.74 -9.00 -1.86
N VAL A 183 23.89 -7.68 -1.69
CA VAL A 183 25.19 -6.99 -1.64
C VAL A 183 26.07 -7.47 -0.46
N PHE A 184 25.48 -8.09 0.56
CA PHE A 184 26.18 -8.69 1.70
C PHE A 184 26.42 -10.21 1.55
N ASP A 185 26.04 -10.83 0.44
CA ASP A 185 26.27 -12.26 0.21
C ASP A 185 27.72 -12.57 -0.22
N PRO A 186 28.23 -13.78 0.06
CA PRO A 186 29.58 -14.17 -0.36
C PRO A 186 29.64 -14.39 -1.87
N THR A 187 30.41 -13.55 -2.56
CA THR A 187 30.70 -13.70 -3.99
C THR A 187 31.85 -14.68 -4.20
N LEU A 188 31.67 -15.64 -5.12
CA LEU A 188 32.75 -16.50 -5.62
C LEU A 188 33.50 -15.75 -6.73
N LEU A 189 34.81 -15.63 -6.58
CA LEU A 189 35.73 -15.08 -7.55
C LEU A 189 36.50 -16.24 -8.22
N LEU A 190 36.59 -16.22 -9.54
CA LEU A 190 37.42 -17.12 -10.35
C LEU A 190 38.06 -16.31 -11.47
N GLU A 191 39.38 -16.38 -11.59
CA GLU A 191 40.14 -15.64 -12.62
C GLU A 191 41.16 -16.57 -13.29
N GLY A 192 41.38 -16.39 -14.59
CA GLY A 192 42.34 -17.16 -15.36
C GLY A 192 43.01 -16.26 -16.40
N GLY A 193 44.33 -16.16 -16.35
CA GLY A 193 45.13 -15.29 -17.21
C GLY A 193 46.32 -16.02 -17.82
N TYR A 194 46.61 -15.70 -19.08
CA TYR A 194 47.87 -16.00 -19.75
C TYR A 194 48.52 -14.69 -20.16
N GLY A 195 49.71 -14.42 -19.64
CA GLY A 195 50.52 -13.25 -19.98
C GLY A 195 51.74 -13.64 -20.78
N ARG A 196 52.12 -12.80 -21.76
CA ARG A 196 53.43 -12.90 -22.41
C ARG A 196 54.07 -11.52 -22.57
N VAL A 197 55.15 -11.30 -21.83
CA VAL A 197 56.02 -10.12 -21.96
C VAL A 197 57.10 -10.42 -22.99
N ASN A 198 57.48 -9.42 -23.79
CA ASN A 198 58.52 -9.52 -24.80
C ASN A 198 59.13 -8.13 -25.03
N ASP A 199 59.90 -7.66 -24.04
CA ASP A 199 60.34 -6.27 -23.97
C ASP A 199 61.84 -6.15 -24.26
N PRO A 200 62.31 -5.11 -24.98
CA PRO A 200 63.74 -4.87 -25.17
C PRO A 200 64.38 -4.44 -23.85
N VAL A 201 65.55 -4.97 -23.51
CA VAL A 201 66.24 -4.62 -22.25
C VAL A 201 67.42 -3.70 -22.48
N GLY A 202 67.46 -2.60 -21.73
CA GLY A 202 68.56 -1.62 -21.77
C GLY A 202 69.76 -1.97 -20.87
N SER A 203 69.76 -3.15 -20.25
CA SER A 203 70.82 -3.58 -19.32
C SER A 203 71.01 -5.09 -19.36
N THR A 204 72.26 -5.53 -19.41
CA THR A 204 72.64 -6.95 -19.32
C THR A 204 72.27 -7.56 -17.96
N LEU A 205 72.09 -6.75 -16.91
CA LEU A 205 71.64 -7.19 -15.58
C LEU A 205 70.17 -7.64 -15.54
N THR A 206 69.37 -7.39 -16.59
CA THR A 206 67.95 -7.79 -16.63
C THR A 206 67.76 -9.22 -17.14
N THR A 207 68.59 -9.66 -18.08
CA THR A 207 68.47 -10.97 -18.76
C THR A 207 69.72 -11.86 -18.65
N GLY A 208 70.86 -11.30 -18.26
CA GLY A 208 72.16 -11.98 -18.27
C GLY A 208 72.82 -12.09 -19.65
N GLY A 209 72.19 -11.58 -20.72
CA GLY A 209 72.75 -11.63 -22.07
C GLY A 209 71.76 -11.33 -23.21
N PRO A 210 70.56 -11.95 -23.25
CA PRO A 210 69.57 -11.71 -24.30
C PRO A 210 69.09 -10.24 -24.39
N ASP A 211 69.07 -9.66 -25.60
CA ASP A 211 68.63 -8.27 -25.86
C ASP A 211 67.14 -7.99 -25.54
N ARG A 212 66.36 -9.03 -25.25
CA ARG A 212 64.94 -8.93 -24.87
C ARG A 212 64.62 -9.84 -23.70
N LEU A 213 63.82 -9.32 -22.76
CA LEU A 213 63.18 -10.12 -21.72
C LEU A 213 61.92 -10.75 -22.30
N ILE A 214 61.87 -12.07 -22.33
CA ILE A 214 60.69 -12.86 -22.65
C ILE A 214 60.25 -13.57 -21.37
N GLN A 215 59.00 -13.37 -20.98
CA GLN A 215 58.36 -14.07 -19.88
C GLN A 215 57.00 -14.60 -20.32
N ASN A 216 56.70 -15.87 -20.02
CA ASN A 216 55.35 -16.41 -20.12
C ASN A 216 54.81 -16.61 -18.70
N SER A 217 53.60 -16.13 -18.42
CA SER A 217 52.91 -16.39 -17.17
C SER A 217 51.56 -17.07 -17.42
N VAL A 218 51.23 -18.04 -16.56
CA VAL A 218 49.86 -18.55 -16.40
C VAL A 218 49.48 -18.30 -14.96
N ILE A 219 48.31 -17.72 -14.72
CA ILE A 219 47.76 -17.50 -13.38
C ILE A 219 46.32 -17.99 -13.37
N ALA A 220 45.95 -18.76 -12.36
CA ALA A 220 44.60 -19.14 -12.05
C ALA A 220 44.33 -18.78 -10.58
N SER A 221 43.30 -17.99 -10.30
CA SER A 221 42.89 -17.64 -8.94
C SER A 221 41.45 -18.06 -8.66
N GLY A 222 41.18 -18.40 -7.41
CA GLY A 222 39.84 -18.72 -6.92
C GLY A 222 39.68 -18.28 -5.48
N GLY A 223 38.57 -17.64 -5.14
CA GLY A 223 38.38 -17.04 -3.83
C GLY A 223 36.95 -16.66 -3.49
N PHE A 224 36.75 -16.20 -2.26
CA PHE A 224 35.48 -15.67 -1.77
C PHE A 224 35.66 -14.25 -1.25
N ARG A 225 34.78 -13.35 -1.68
CA ARG A 225 34.69 -11.95 -1.24
C ARG A 225 33.34 -11.69 -0.59
N LYS A 226 33.32 -11.12 0.62
CA LYS A 226 32.08 -10.78 1.34
C LYS A 226 32.15 -9.40 1.98
N LEU A 227 31.13 -8.57 1.74
CA LEU A 227 30.87 -7.36 2.51
C LEU A 227 30.04 -7.70 3.75
N THR A 228 30.40 -7.15 4.91
CA THR A 228 29.65 -7.28 6.16
C THR A 228 28.73 -6.07 6.38
N ARG A 229 27.64 -6.25 7.14
CA ARG A 229 26.71 -5.14 7.47
C ARG A 229 27.37 -3.97 8.21
N ARG A 230 28.51 -4.20 8.89
CA ARG A 230 29.32 -3.16 9.57
C ARG A 230 30.31 -2.43 8.65
N GLY A 231 30.39 -2.81 7.37
CA GLY A 231 31.24 -2.18 6.35
C GLY A 231 32.60 -2.84 6.11
N ALA A 232 32.99 -3.86 6.88
CA ALA A 232 34.22 -4.61 6.57
C ALA A 232 34.04 -5.49 5.33
N VAL A 233 35.05 -5.47 4.45
CA VAL A 233 35.23 -6.42 3.35
C VAL A 233 36.20 -7.50 3.83
N VAL A 234 35.84 -8.77 3.60
CA VAL A 234 36.68 -9.94 3.86
C VAL A 234 36.85 -10.70 2.55
N ASP A 235 38.10 -10.79 2.09
CA ASP A 235 38.51 -11.49 0.89
C ASP A 235 39.44 -12.64 1.25
N VAL A 236 39.18 -13.84 0.71
CA VAL A 236 40.04 -15.01 0.82
C VAL A 236 40.30 -15.56 -0.59
N THR A 237 41.55 -15.55 -1.05
CA THR A 237 41.91 -15.92 -2.41
C THR A 237 43.06 -16.92 -2.43
N GLN A 238 42.93 -17.99 -3.20
CA GLN A 238 44.02 -18.88 -3.60
C GLN A 238 44.44 -18.54 -5.03
N GLU A 239 45.67 -18.12 -5.20
CA GLU A 239 46.39 -17.94 -6.47
C GLU A 239 47.26 -19.17 -6.74
N LEU A 240 47.29 -19.64 -7.98
CA LEU A 240 48.17 -20.68 -8.50
C LEU A 240 48.74 -20.21 -9.84
N GLY A 241 49.99 -20.52 -10.15
CA GLY A 241 50.55 -20.10 -11.43
C GLY A 241 51.87 -20.72 -11.81
N THR A 242 52.30 -20.35 -13.02
CA THR A 242 53.62 -20.67 -13.58
C THR A 242 54.23 -19.43 -14.20
N LEU A 243 55.54 -19.24 -14.05
CA LEU A 243 56.31 -18.15 -14.66
C LEU A 243 57.59 -18.74 -15.28
N ASP A 244 57.65 -18.70 -16.61
CA ASP A 244 58.84 -19.03 -17.39
C ASP A 244 59.57 -17.73 -17.75
N SER A 245 60.91 -17.70 -17.72
CA SER A 245 61.68 -16.55 -18.23
C SER A 245 62.91 -16.98 -19.02
N ASN A 246 63.35 -16.14 -19.97
CA ASN A 246 64.65 -16.29 -20.63
C ASN A 246 65.82 -15.61 -19.89
N SER A 247 65.60 -15.03 -18.71
CA SER A 247 66.65 -14.39 -17.92
C SER A 247 67.52 -15.42 -17.18
N LEU A 248 68.85 -15.27 -17.28
CA LEU A 248 69.83 -16.12 -16.58
C LEU A 248 69.93 -15.83 -15.08
N PHE A 249 69.32 -14.74 -14.58
CA PHE A 249 69.25 -14.42 -13.15
C PHE A 249 67.94 -14.84 -12.50
N PHE A 250 67.06 -15.50 -13.26
CA PHE A 250 65.79 -16.03 -12.76
C PHE A 250 66.02 -17.48 -12.32
N GLU A 251 66.15 -17.71 -11.01
CA GLU A 251 66.31 -19.04 -10.41
C GLU A 251 65.29 -19.25 -9.27
N PRO A 252 64.70 -20.46 -9.12
CA PRO A 252 64.69 -21.54 -10.11
C PRO A 252 63.95 -21.12 -11.40
N ASN A 253 64.05 -21.88 -12.48
CA ASN A 253 63.37 -21.60 -13.74
C ASN A 253 63.12 -22.91 -14.50
N PRO A 254 61.88 -23.21 -14.95
CA PRO A 254 60.67 -22.40 -14.80
C PRO A 254 60.03 -22.52 -13.40
N GLN A 255 59.26 -21.52 -12.97
CA GLN A 255 58.72 -21.42 -11.60
C GLN A 255 57.23 -21.75 -11.53
N GLY A 256 56.87 -22.75 -10.71
CA GLY A 256 55.50 -22.91 -10.22
C GLY A 256 55.32 -22.13 -8.91
N ASN A 257 54.32 -21.26 -8.83
CA ASN A 257 54.00 -20.50 -7.62
C ASN A 257 52.60 -20.84 -7.10
N SER A 258 52.40 -20.56 -5.81
CA SER A 258 51.12 -20.71 -5.12
C SER A 258 51.06 -19.68 -3.99
N ARG A 259 49.91 -19.00 -3.82
CA ARG A 259 49.68 -18.08 -2.71
C ARG A 259 48.24 -18.16 -2.23
N VAL A 260 48.02 -18.40 -0.94
CA VAL A 260 46.74 -18.10 -0.30
C VAL A 260 46.85 -16.78 0.45
N SER A 261 45.88 -15.89 0.25
CA SER A 261 45.76 -14.61 0.95
C SER A 261 44.41 -14.47 1.65
N LEU A 262 44.43 -13.77 2.78
CA LEU A 262 43.30 -13.27 3.53
C LEU A 262 43.49 -11.77 3.66
N SER A 263 42.60 -10.97 3.06
CA SER A 263 42.56 -9.52 3.26
C SER A 263 41.29 -9.13 4.01
N ILE A 264 41.45 -8.30 5.04
CA ILE A 264 40.36 -7.74 5.83
C ILE A 264 40.50 -6.23 5.82
N THR A 265 39.58 -5.54 5.15
CA THR A 265 39.51 -4.07 5.12
C THR A 265 38.31 -3.61 5.93
N GLN A 266 38.55 -2.99 7.10
CA GLN A 266 37.52 -2.47 8.00
C GLN A 266 37.57 -0.92 8.03
N PRO A 267 36.57 -0.20 7.51
CA PRO A 267 36.43 1.23 7.74
C PRO A 267 36.09 1.50 9.21
N LEU A 268 36.76 2.47 9.84
CA LEU A 268 36.61 2.79 11.26
C LEU A 268 35.80 4.08 11.49
N LEU A 269 35.91 5.09 10.62
CA LEU A 269 35.31 6.43 10.84
C LEU A 269 34.25 6.82 9.80
N ALA A 270 34.62 7.49 8.70
CA ALA A 270 33.69 7.64 7.57
C ALA A 270 33.45 6.27 6.93
N THR A 271 32.25 6.06 6.38
CA THR A 271 31.78 4.79 5.80
C THR A 271 31.69 3.59 6.75
N SER A 272 32.09 3.72 8.02
CA SER A 272 31.86 2.69 9.05
C SER A 272 30.43 2.74 9.62
N GLY A 273 30.06 1.66 10.31
CA GLY A 273 28.80 1.53 11.04
C GLY A 273 27.67 0.93 10.20
N GLU A 274 26.71 0.29 10.87
CA GLU A 274 25.62 -0.45 10.21
C GLU A 274 24.74 0.48 9.36
N VAL A 275 24.18 1.53 9.96
CA VAL A 275 23.27 2.49 9.30
C VAL A 275 23.82 3.09 7.99
N TYR A 276 25.15 3.25 7.87
CA TYR A 276 25.74 3.73 6.62
C TYR A 276 25.80 2.63 5.54
N ASN A 277 26.10 1.39 5.92
CA ASN A 277 26.30 0.30 4.97
C ASN A 277 24.98 -0.36 4.57
N THR A 278 24.07 -0.58 5.52
CA THR A 278 22.70 -1.04 5.24
C THR A 278 21.79 0.04 4.67
N ARG A 279 22.27 1.28 4.45
CA ARG A 279 21.47 2.43 3.97
C ARG A 279 20.58 2.14 2.75
N LEU A 280 21.02 1.28 1.84
CA LEU A 280 20.26 0.91 0.64
C LEU A 280 19.17 -0.12 0.95
N VAL A 281 19.42 -1.03 1.89
CA VAL A 281 18.40 -1.96 2.44
C VAL A 281 17.34 -1.18 3.23
N THR A 282 17.76 -0.25 4.09
CA THR A 282 16.82 0.58 4.85
C THR A 282 16.01 1.48 3.92
N GLN A 283 16.62 2.09 2.89
CA GLN A 283 15.90 2.84 1.87
C GLN A 283 14.89 1.95 1.12
N ALA A 284 15.31 0.79 0.60
CA ALA A 284 14.39 -0.13 -0.08
C ALA A 284 13.24 -0.61 0.84
N SER A 285 13.47 -0.73 2.15
CA SER A 285 12.40 -1.02 3.12
C SER A 285 11.40 0.13 3.27
N ILE A 286 11.86 1.38 3.17
CA ILE A 286 11.01 2.58 3.20
C ILE A 286 10.23 2.68 1.89
N ASP A 287 10.90 2.54 0.74
CA ASP A 287 10.29 2.53 -0.59
C ASP A 287 9.20 1.44 -0.73
N SER A 288 9.44 0.27 -0.14
CA SER A 288 8.46 -0.83 -0.07
C SER A 288 7.24 -0.50 0.81
N ARG A 289 7.43 0.18 1.95
CA ARG A 289 6.30 0.64 2.78
C ARG A 289 5.52 1.78 2.11
N ILE A 290 6.17 2.63 1.31
CA ILE A 290 5.49 3.63 0.47
C ILE A 290 4.64 2.90 -0.59
N ALA A 291 5.22 1.97 -1.35
CA ALA A 291 4.50 1.18 -2.36
C ALA A 291 3.31 0.39 -1.78
N TRP A 292 3.38 -0.05 -0.52
CA TRP A 292 2.26 -0.67 0.19
C TRP A 292 1.08 0.30 0.41
N GLN A 293 1.36 1.53 0.84
CA GLN A 293 0.33 2.55 1.03
C GLN A 293 -0.23 3.08 -0.31
N GLU A 294 0.63 3.24 -1.34
CA GLU A 294 0.18 3.52 -2.70
C GLU A 294 -0.77 2.42 -3.22
N MET A 295 -0.41 1.15 -3.03
CA MET A 295 -1.24 0.01 -3.42
C MET A 295 -2.60 0.06 -2.76
N ARG A 296 -2.63 0.30 -1.45
CA ARG A 296 -3.87 0.43 -0.68
C ARG A 296 -4.74 1.56 -1.21
N SER A 297 -4.18 2.75 -1.45
CA SER A 297 -4.89 3.90 -2.03
C SER A 297 -5.46 3.60 -3.43
N GLU A 298 -4.71 2.90 -4.28
CA GLU A 298 -5.17 2.51 -5.61
C GLU A 298 -6.24 1.41 -5.60
N VAL A 299 -6.18 0.46 -4.65
CA VAL A 299 -7.24 -0.53 -4.44
C VAL A 299 -8.51 0.14 -3.89
N GLU A 300 -8.39 0.98 -2.85
CA GLU A 300 -9.50 1.81 -2.33
C GLU A 300 -10.14 2.65 -3.44
N ALA A 301 -9.34 3.25 -4.34
CA ALA A 301 -9.86 3.99 -5.48
C ALA A 301 -10.60 3.11 -6.51
N HIS A 302 -10.04 1.95 -6.88
CA HIS A 302 -10.65 1.04 -7.85
C HIS A 302 -11.95 0.40 -7.31
N LEU A 303 -12.01 0.09 -6.02
CA LEU A 303 -13.22 -0.39 -5.37
C LEU A 303 -14.31 0.70 -5.37
N VAL A 304 -14.01 1.96 -5.04
CA VAL A 304 -15.02 3.05 -5.12
C VAL A 304 -15.52 3.27 -6.55
N ASP A 305 -14.65 3.20 -7.57
CA ASP A 305 -15.07 3.22 -8.97
C ASP A 305 -16.08 2.10 -9.30
N THR A 306 -15.91 0.93 -8.65
CA THR A 306 -16.76 -0.27 -8.81
C THR A 306 -18.08 -0.15 -8.04
N PHE A 307 -18.05 0.30 -6.78
CA PHE A 307 -19.23 0.67 -5.99
C PHE A 307 -20.11 1.68 -6.74
N GLN A 308 -19.52 2.77 -7.26
CA GLN A 308 -20.25 3.77 -8.05
C GLN A 308 -20.88 3.16 -9.32
N ALA A 309 -20.19 2.24 -10.00
CA ALA A 309 -20.73 1.58 -11.19
C ALA A 309 -21.90 0.63 -10.86
N PHE A 310 -21.81 -0.11 -9.75
CA PHE A 310 -22.88 -0.95 -9.23
C PHE A 310 -24.14 -0.13 -8.86
N TRP A 311 -23.98 0.91 -8.04
CA TRP A 311 -25.13 1.69 -7.57
C TRP A 311 -25.79 2.54 -8.66
N ARG A 312 -25.02 3.09 -9.63
CA ARG A 312 -25.59 3.73 -10.82
C ARG A 312 -26.29 2.74 -11.75
N LEU A 313 -25.83 1.49 -11.82
CA LEU A 313 -26.54 0.45 -12.57
C LEU A 313 -27.92 0.19 -11.94
N TYR A 314 -28.01 0.05 -10.62
CA TYR A 314 -29.28 -0.04 -9.89
C TYR A 314 -30.19 1.18 -10.13
N GLU A 315 -29.63 2.39 -10.04
CA GLU A 315 -30.35 3.66 -10.29
C GLU A 315 -31.04 3.65 -11.67
N ARG A 316 -30.32 3.33 -12.74
CA ARG A 316 -30.87 3.32 -14.10
C ARG A 316 -31.86 2.18 -14.37
N ARG A 317 -31.77 1.07 -13.66
CA ARG A 317 -32.81 0.00 -13.70
C ARG A 317 -34.12 0.50 -13.12
N CYS A 318 -34.08 1.16 -11.96
CA CYS A 318 -35.28 1.77 -11.36
C CYS A 318 -35.89 2.84 -12.28
N HIS A 319 -35.07 3.71 -12.87
CA HIS A 319 -35.55 4.73 -13.81
C HIS A 319 -36.21 4.13 -15.06
N LEU A 320 -35.71 2.99 -15.56
CA LEU A 320 -36.33 2.27 -16.68
C LEU A 320 -37.71 1.70 -16.31
N VAL A 321 -37.85 1.12 -15.12
CA VAL A 321 -39.16 0.64 -14.62
C VAL A 321 -40.15 1.79 -14.45
N GLN A 322 -39.73 2.89 -13.83
CA GLN A 322 -40.55 4.08 -13.63
C GLN A 322 -40.99 4.70 -14.97
N GLN A 323 -40.09 4.78 -15.96
CA GLN A 323 -40.41 5.27 -17.31
C GLN A 323 -41.40 4.36 -18.05
N ARG A 324 -41.26 3.04 -17.94
CA ARG A 324 -42.23 2.08 -18.52
C ARG A 324 -43.61 2.22 -17.85
N GLY A 325 -43.65 2.35 -16.52
CA GLY A 325 -44.90 2.61 -15.79
C GLY A 325 -45.58 3.92 -16.19
N LEU A 326 -44.82 4.97 -16.55
CA LEU A 326 -45.37 6.21 -17.10
C LEU A 326 -45.97 6.01 -18.50
N ILE A 327 -45.28 5.27 -19.38
CA ILE A 327 -45.80 4.92 -20.72
C ILE A 327 -47.10 4.11 -20.59
N GLU A 328 -47.15 3.12 -19.71
CA GLU A 328 -48.35 2.31 -19.46
C GLU A 328 -49.53 3.17 -18.97
N ARG A 329 -49.30 4.08 -18.02
CA ARG A 329 -50.32 5.06 -17.57
C ARG A 329 -50.78 5.96 -18.72
N GLY A 330 -49.86 6.46 -19.55
CA GLY A 330 -50.17 7.28 -20.72
C GLY A 330 -50.96 6.52 -21.79
N GLU A 331 -50.68 5.23 -22.01
CA GLU A 331 -51.40 4.37 -22.94
C GLU A 331 -52.81 4.00 -22.44
N GLN A 332 -53.04 3.95 -21.13
CA GLN A 332 -54.38 3.83 -20.55
C GLN A 332 -55.20 5.10 -20.81
N ILE A 333 -54.61 6.28 -20.58
CA ILE A 333 -55.24 7.57 -20.92
C ILE A 333 -55.52 7.67 -22.43
N ALA A 334 -54.59 7.27 -23.30
CA ALA A 334 -54.79 7.26 -24.74
C ALA A 334 -56.02 6.46 -25.15
N ARG A 335 -56.17 5.23 -24.64
CA ARG A 335 -57.34 4.37 -24.89
C ARG A 335 -58.66 5.01 -24.44
N ILE A 336 -58.67 5.75 -23.32
CA ILE A 336 -59.87 6.42 -22.81
C ILE A 336 -60.20 7.67 -23.65
N VAL A 337 -59.19 8.46 -24.03
CA VAL A 337 -59.34 9.63 -24.93
C VAL A 337 -59.83 9.20 -26.31
N ASP A 338 -59.33 8.08 -26.84
CA ASP A 338 -59.80 7.50 -28.10
C ASP A 338 -61.24 6.97 -28.00
N GLY A 339 -61.59 6.30 -26.89
CA GLY A 339 -62.96 5.81 -26.63
C GLY A 339 -64.00 6.91 -26.36
N ARG A 340 -63.56 8.15 -26.06
CA ARG A 340 -64.43 9.33 -25.85
C ARG A 340 -64.41 10.31 -27.03
N ALA A 341 -63.85 9.92 -28.18
CA ALA A 341 -63.66 10.80 -29.33
C ALA A 341 -64.96 11.43 -29.86
N ASP A 342 -66.08 10.71 -29.75
CA ASP A 342 -67.41 11.15 -30.19
C ASP A 342 -68.22 11.87 -29.07
N LEU A 343 -67.59 12.14 -27.91
CA LEU A 343 -68.23 12.72 -26.72
C LEU A 343 -67.59 14.04 -26.28
N ASP A 344 -66.36 14.00 -25.74
CA ASP A 344 -65.67 15.15 -25.12
C ASP A 344 -64.19 15.31 -25.55
N SER A 345 -63.67 14.34 -26.30
CA SER A 345 -62.22 14.18 -26.52
C SER A 345 -61.83 14.45 -27.98
N GLY A 346 -61.70 15.73 -28.32
CA GLY A 346 -61.40 16.19 -29.67
C GLY A 346 -60.01 15.80 -30.22
N PRO A 347 -59.77 16.01 -31.53
CA PRO A 347 -58.52 15.60 -32.20
C PRO A 347 -57.23 16.17 -31.60
N LEU A 348 -57.30 17.37 -30.99
CA LEU A 348 -56.15 18.00 -30.33
C LEU A 348 -55.70 17.21 -29.09
N GLN A 349 -56.64 16.67 -28.31
CA GLN A 349 -56.38 15.84 -27.14
C GLN A 349 -55.63 14.55 -27.54
N ARG A 350 -56.09 13.87 -28.59
CA ARG A 350 -55.42 12.72 -29.20
C ARG A 350 -53.98 13.05 -29.61
N ILE A 351 -53.77 14.13 -30.37
CA ILE A 351 -52.43 14.54 -30.83
C ILE A 351 -51.52 14.89 -29.65
N LYS A 352 -52.03 15.55 -28.60
CA LYS A 352 -51.26 15.85 -27.38
C LYS A 352 -50.76 14.58 -26.68
N VAL A 353 -51.64 13.59 -26.47
CA VAL A 353 -51.28 12.31 -25.84
C VAL A 353 -50.31 11.51 -26.71
N GLN A 354 -50.53 11.44 -28.03
CA GLN A 354 -49.64 10.75 -28.97
C GLN A 354 -48.24 11.37 -29.01
N ARG A 355 -48.14 12.71 -29.10
CA ARG A 355 -46.86 13.44 -29.02
C ARG A 355 -46.12 13.14 -27.71
N ARG A 356 -46.85 13.10 -26.59
CA ARG A 356 -46.25 12.78 -25.30
C ARG A 356 -45.76 11.33 -25.23
N LEU A 357 -46.56 10.36 -25.66
CA LEU A 357 -46.14 8.96 -25.72
C LEU A 357 -44.96 8.73 -26.68
N ALA A 358 -44.76 9.58 -27.68
CA ALA A 358 -43.52 9.58 -28.47
C ALA A 358 -42.33 10.03 -27.60
N ASN A 359 -42.39 11.23 -27.00
CA ASN A 359 -41.34 11.75 -26.11
C ASN A 359 -40.99 10.78 -24.96
N ASP A 360 -42.00 10.16 -24.34
CA ASP A 360 -41.83 9.24 -23.21
C ASP A 360 -41.12 7.94 -23.67
N ARG A 361 -41.33 7.49 -24.91
CA ARG A 361 -40.61 6.36 -25.53
C ARG A 361 -39.21 6.73 -26.02
N ASP A 362 -39.01 7.92 -26.57
CA ASP A 362 -37.68 8.44 -26.89
C ASP A 362 -36.80 8.46 -25.63
N ARG A 363 -37.37 8.91 -24.50
CA ARG A 363 -36.71 8.88 -23.19
C ARG A 363 -36.44 7.46 -22.68
N GLN A 364 -37.30 6.47 -22.96
CA GLN A 364 -37.01 5.07 -22.68
C GLN A 364 -35.78 4.59 -23.47
N ILE A 365 -35.66 4.94 -24.75
CA ILE A 365 -34.53 4.55 -25.61
C ILE A 365 -33.21 5.13 -25.06
N GLU A 366 -33.22 6.38 -24.59
CA GLU A 366 -32.06 6.98 -23.91
C GLU A 366 -31.65 6.20 -22.65
N ILE A 367 -32.61 5.87 -21.78
CA ILE A 367 -32.36 5.16 -20.52
C ILE A 367 -31.84 3.74 -20.79
N GLU A 368 -32.40 3.02 -21.77
CA GLU A 368 -31.90 1.69 -22.16
C GLU A 368 -30.50 1.75 -22.77
N ALA A 369 -30.16 2.81 -23.50
CA ALA A 369 -28.81 3.02 -24.01
C ALA A 369 -27.81 3.34 -22.89
N GLU A 370 -28.20 4.14 -21.90
CA GLU A 370 -27.36 4.43 -20.73
C GLU A 370 -27.17 3.20 -19.83
N LEU A 371 -28.23 2.42 -19.61
CA LEU A 371 -28.19 1.15 -18.87
C LEU A 371 -27.13 0.21 -19.45
N ARG A 372 -27.14 0.01 -20.78
CA ARG A 372 -26.14 -0.83 -21.47
C ARG A 372 -24.71 -0.29 -21.34
N ARG A 373 -24.51 1.04 -21.34
CA ARG A 373 -23.18 1.65 -21.07
C ARG A 373 -22.68 1.36 -19.66
N LEU A 374 -23.56 1.43 -18.66
CA LEU A 374 -23.21 1.13 -17.26
C LEU A 374 -22.87 -0.36 -17.06
N GLN A 375 -23.59 -1.27 -17.72
CA GLN A 375 -23.25 -2.69 -17.73
C GLN A 375 -21.85 -2.95 -18.31
N VAL A 376 -21.50 -2.30 -19.43
CA VAL A 376 -20.14 -2.37 -20.01
C VAL A 376 -19.08 -1.78 -19.07
N ARG A 377 -19.36 -0.65 -18.40
CA ARG A 377 -18.45 -0.05 -17.42
C ARG A 377 -18.20 -0.97 -16.23
N LEU A 378 -19.24 -1.61 -15.68
CA LEU A 378 -19.10 -2.55 -14.56
C LEU A 378 -18.29 -3.78 -14.97
N ARG A 379 -18.60 -4.41 -16.10
CA ARG A 379 -17.81 -5.54 -16.68
C ARG A 379 -16.33 -5.19 -16.83
N THR A 380 -16.03 -3.96 -17.23
CA THR A 380 -14.66 -3.46 -17.43
C THR A 380 -13.89 -3.21 -16.12
N LEU A 381 -14.58 -2.89 -15.03
CA LEU A 381 -13.97 -2.66 -13.71
C LEU A 381 -13.69 -3.96 -12.97
N VAL A 382 -14.67 -4.88 -12.96
CA VAL A 382 -14.50 -6.24 -12.42
C VAL A 382 -13.40 -6.95 -13.21
N GLY A 383 -13.49 -6.94 -14.54
CA GLY A 383 -12.45 -7.45 -15.44
C GLY A 383 -12.40 -8.99 -15.56
N SER A 384 -13.38 -9.71 -15.00
CA SER A 384 -13.34 -11.18 -14.97
C SER A 384 -13.37 -11.79 -16.38
N PRO A 385 -12.58 -12.86 -16.65
CA PRO A 385 -12.56 -13.51 -17.97
C PRO A 385 -13.92 -14.01 -18.43
N GLU A 386 -14.78 -14.42 -17.49
CA GLU A 386 -16.14 -14.90 -17.76
C GLU A 386 -17.04 -13.75 -18.22
N LEU A 387 -17.12 -12.65 -17.45
CA LEU A 387 -17.85 -11.44 -17.85
C LEU A 387 -17.24 -10.77 -19.10
N ALA A 388 -15.98 -11.05 -19.46
CA ALA A 388 -15.38 -10.63 -20.73
C ALA A 388 -15.80 -11.52 -21.92
N ALA A 389 -15.94 -12.83 -21.71
CA ALA A 389 -16.34 -13.80 -22.73
C ALA A 389 -17.84 -13.78 -23.07
N LEU A 390 -18.69 -13.35 -22.12
CA LEU A 390 -20.12 -13.16 -22.37
C LEU A 390 -20.38 -12.16 -23.49
N ASN A 391 -21.38 -12.42 -24.34
CA ASN A 391 -21.70 -11.57 -25.48
C ASN A 391 -22.28 -10.18 -25.04
N GLN A 392 -22.62 -9.33 -26.00
CA GLN A 392 -23.39 -8.10 -25.76
C GLN A 392 -24.86 -8.36 -25.34
N SER A 393 -25.24 -9.64 -25.20
CA SER A 393 -26.61 -10.12 -25.02
C SER A 393 -26.94 -10.60 -23.60
N VAL A 394 -26.11 -10.25 -22.61
CA VAL A 394 -26.32 -10.59 -21.19
C VAL A 394 -26.75 -9.35 -20.41
N GLU A 395 -27.85 -9.45 -19.69
CA GLU A 395 -28.28 -8.42 -18.74
C GLU A 395 -27.63 -8.63 -17.37
N LEU A 396 -27.13 -7.54 -16.79
CA LEU A 396 -26.60 -7.51 -15.43
C LEU A 396 -27.63 -6.94 -14.44
N ILE A 397 -27.89 -7.69 -13.37
CA ILE A 397 -28.91 -7.39 -12.35
C ILE A 397 -28.23 -7.27 -10.96
N PRO A 398 -27.99 -6.04 -10.45
CA PRO A 398 -27.53 -5.84 -9.08
C PRO A 398 -28.66 -6.11 -8.08
N LEU A 399 -28.40 -6.96 -7.08
CA LEU A 399 -29.35 -7.34 -6.03
C LEU A 399 -28.96 -6.72 -4.68
N ALA A 400 -29.21 -5.43 -4.47
CA ALA A 400 -29.03 -4.77 -3.18
C ALA A 400 -30.00 -3.59 -2.99
N ASN A 401 -30.48 -3.39 -1.75
CA ASN A 401 -31.28 -2.24 -1.35
C ASN A 401 -30.35 -1.11 -0.84
N PRO A 402 -30.50 0.16 -1.27
CA PRO A 402 -29.73 1.29 -0.72
C PRO A 402 -30.20 1.67 0.70
N GLU A 403 -29.92 0.81 1.66
CA GLU A 403 -30.02 1.08 3.10
C GLU A 403 -28.79 1.84 3.61
N ILE A 404 -28.95 2.59 4.69
CA ILE A 404 -27.89 3.42 5.28
C ILE A 404 -27.87 3.10 6.78
N PRO A 405 -26.70 2.77 7.39
CA PRO A 405 -26.60 2.65 8.83
C PRO A 405 -26.89 3.99 9.51
N ASN A 406 -27.77 3.99 10.50
CA ASN A 406 -28.15 5.19 11.25
C ASN A 406 -27.11 5.53 12.34
N GLU A 407 -25.83 5.62 11.95
CA GLU A 407 -24.70 5.94 12.83
C GLU A 407 -24.37 7.44 12.74
N ALA A 408 -24.30 8.11 13.88
CA ALA A 408 -23.96 9.54 13.95
C ALA A 408 -22.44 9.73 13.85
N ILE A 409 -21.94 10.02 12.64
CA ILE A 409 -20.52 10.27 12.38
C ILE A 409 -20.15 11.69 12.83
N ASP A 410 -19.38 11.82 13.92
CA ASP A 410 -18.81 13.09 14.35
C ASP A 410 -17.58 13.50 13.51
N LEU A 411 -17.37 14.81 13.33
CA LEU A 411 -16.25 15.36 12.58
C LEU A 411 -14.90 15.13 13.28
N GLN A 412 -14.82 15.25 14.60
CA GLN A 412 -13.56 15.09 15.32
C GLN A 412 -13.10 13.62 15.25
N ASP A 413 -14.02 12.67 15.43
CA ASP A 413 -13.76 11.25 15.26
C ASP A 413 -13.38 10.91 13.81
N ALA A 414 -14.12 11.41 12.81
CA ALA A 414 -13.79 11.23 11.39
C ALA A 414 -12.39 11.75 11.02
N ILE A 415 -11.98 12.90 11.57
CA ILE A 415 -10.61 13.43 11.40
C ILE A 415 -9.58 12.53 12.08
N VAL A 416 -9.81 12.07 13.32
CA VAL A 416 -8.87 11.18 14.04
C VAL A 416 -8.70 9.85 13.30
N ARG A 417 -9.80 9.16 12.96
CA ARG A 417 -9.78 7.93 12.15
C ARG A 417 -9.03 8.16 10.83
N GLY A 418 -9.25 9.30 10.18
CA GLY A 418 -8.56 9.69 8.95
C GLY A 418 -7.06 9.88 9.09
N LEU A 419 -6.61 10.60 10.13
CA LEU A 419 -5.19 10.87 10.39
C LEU A 419 -4.39 9.59 10.67
N GLU A 420 -4.99 8.60 11.33
CA GLU A 420 -4.38 7.31 11.59
C GLU A 420 -4.35 6.42 10.34
N ASN A 421 -5.47 6.32 9.63
CA ASN A 421 -5.68 5.25 8.65
C ASN A 421 -5.32 5.64 7.22
N ARG A 422 -5.33 6.92 6.83
CA ARG A 422 -5.15 7.34 5.42
C ARG A 422 -3.78 6.94 4.84
N PRO A 423 -3.74 6.28 3.66
CA PRO A 423 -2.48 5.84 3.06
C PRO A 423 -1.54 6.97 2.60
N ASP A 424 -2.05 8.14 2.20
CA ASP A 424 -1.22 9.25 1.71
C ASP A 424 -0.39 9.90 2.83
N ILE A 425 -1.01 10.10 4.01
CA ILE A 425 -0.30 10.55 5.22
C ILE A 425 0.78 9.52 5.60
N GLN A 426 0.42 8.23 5.60
CA GLN A 426 1.36 7.16 5.92
C GLN A 426 2.54 7.10 4.92
N ALA A 427 2.29 7.29 3.62
CA ALA A 427 3.36 7.41 2.62
C ALA A 427 4.26 8.63 2.88
N ALA A 428 3.68 9.81 3.13
CA ALA A 428 4.44 11.05 3.37
C ALA A 428 5.32 10.97 4.64
N THR A 429 4.87 10.29 5.71
CA THR A 429 5.74 10.05 6.89
C THR A 429 6.92 9.13 6.58
N GLN A 430 6.73 8.12 5.71
CA GLN A 430 7.83 7.27 5.23
C GLN A 430 8.81 8.06 4.34
N GLU A 431 8.35 8.96 3.47
CA GLU A 431 9.23 9.84 2.69
C GLU A 431 10.06 10.79 3.58
N LEU A 432 9.47 11.32 4.65
CA LEU A 432 10.20 12.11 5.65
C LEU A 432 11.26 11.27 6.39
N ALA A 433 10.96 10.01 6.71
CA ALA A 433 11.93 9.08 7.29
C ALA A 433 13.11 8.78 6.34
N ALA A 434 12.87 8.64 5.03
CA ALA A 434 13.94 8.53 4.04
C ALA A 434 14.83 9.80 3.98
N ALA A 435 14.24 10.99 4.07
CA ALA A 435 15.01 12.22 4.16
C ALA A 435 15.86 12.29 5.45
N GLY A 436 15.33 11.80 6.57
CA GLY A 436 16.06 11.66 7.84
C GLY A 436 17.26 10.70 7.74
N LEU A 437 17.07 9.54 7.10
CA LEU A 437 18.17 8.61 6.77
C LEU A 437 19.24 9.30 5.91
N GLY A 438 18.84 10.12 4.93
CA GLY A 438 19.74 10.93 4.11
C GLY A 438 20.62 11.91 4.93
N ILE A 439 20.07 12.53 5.98
CA ILE A 439 20.85 13.37 6.92
C ILE A 439 21.87 12.51 7.66
N SER A 440 21.48 11.34 8.18
CA SER A 440 22.38 10.45 8.92
C SER A 440 23.53 9.92 8.06
N VAL A 441 23.24 9.49 6.83
CA VAL A 441 24.25 9.05 5.84
C VAL A 441 25.22 10.18 5.50
N THR A 442 24.72 11.36 5.14
CA THR A 442 25.59 12.50 4.75
C THR A 442 26.37 13.07 5.94
N ARG A 443 25.83 13.02 7.18
CA ARG A 443 26.56 13.34 8.41
C ARG A 443 27.74 12.39 8.61
N ASN A 444 27.61 11.10 8.26
CA ASN A 444 28.74 10.14 8.32
C ASN A 444 29.85 10.48 7.31
N GLU A 445 29.50 11.02 6.13
CA GLU A 445 30.47 11.48 5.12
C GLU A 445 31.30 12.72 5.53
N LEU A 446 30.95 13.42 6.61
CA LEU A 446 31.75 14.54 7.12
C LEU A 446 32.99 14.10 7.91
N LYS A 447 33.02 12.86 8.42
CA LYS A 447 34.15 12.28 9.13
C LYS A 447 35.37 12.11 8.19
N PRO A 448 36.60 12.06 8.71
CA PRO A 448 37.72 11.52 7.92
C PRO A 448 37.48 10.04 7.60
N ARG A 449 38.02 9.56 6.48
CA ARG A 449 38.17 8.12 6.25
C ARG A 449 39.38 7.64 7.03
N LEU A 450 39.21 6.51 7.69
CA LEU A 450 40.23 5.83 8.47
C LEU A 450 39.96 4.34 8.33
N ASP A 451 40.75 3.67 7.51
CA ASP A 451 40.49 2.32 7.06
C ASP A 451 41.63 1.41 7.51
N ALA A 452 41.31 0.39 8.30
CA ALA A 452 42.28 -0.59 8.77
C ALA A 452 42.30 -1.77 7.79
N VAL A 453 43.45 -1.97 7.14
CA VAL A 453 43.69 -3.07 6.20
C VAL A 453 44.65 -4.06 6.85
N PHE A 454 44.21 -5.31 6.97
CA PHE A 454 45.03 -6.42 7.44
C PHE A 454 45.13 -7.46 6.34
N ASP A 455 46.34 -7.68 5.84
CA ASP A 455 46.65 -8.66 4.82
C ASP A 455 47.55 -9.75 5.42
N ALA A 456 47.09 -10.99 5.36
CA ALA A 456 47.87 -12.17 5.70
C ALA A 456 48.01 -13.04 4.45
N TYR A 457 49.22 -13.50 4.13
CA TYR A 457 49.43 -14.46 3.06
C TYR A 457 50.42 -15.56 3.41
N LEU A 458 50.23 -16.70 2.77
CA LEU A 458 51.12 -17.85 2.76
C LEU A 458 51.45 -18.13 1.29
N SER A 459 52.72 -18.27 0.95
CA SER A 459 53.15 -18.45 -0.44
C SER A 459 54.26 -19.49 -0.56
N GLY A 460 54.14 -20.37 -1.53
CA GLY A 460 55.14 -21.38 -1.88
C GLY A 460 55.66 -21.17 -3.30
N LEU A 461 56.91 -21.57 -3.52
CA LEU A 461 57.60 -21.45 -4.80
C LEU A 461 58.36 -22.74 -5.09
N ARG A 462 58.26 -23.26 -6.32
CA ARG A 462 58.97 -24.47 -6.76
C ARG A 462 59.50 -24.32 -8.17
N GLY A 463 60.66 -24.93 -8.45
CA GLY A 463 61.13 -25.12 -9.82
C GLY A 463 60.26 -26.09 -10.63
N ASP A 464 60.63 -26.26 -11.90
CA ASP A 464 60.02 -27.13 -12.91
C ASP A 464 58.49 -26.96 -13.08
N ASN A 465 57.96 -25.74 -12.91
CA ASN A 465 56.52 -25.44 -13.00
C ASN A 465 55.61 -26.28 -12.08
N ARG A 466 56.13 -26.77 -10.95
CA ARG A 466 55.41 -27.68 -10.04
C ARG A 466 54.47 -26.93 -9.08
N PHE A 467 53.46 -26.23 -9.61
CA PHE A 467 52.48 -25.48 -8.82
C PHE A 467 51.76 -26.34 -7.75
N PHE A 468 51.48 -27.63 -8.02
CA PHE A 468 50.94 -28.56 -7.01
C PHE A 468 51.89 -28.80 -5.81
N GLN A 469 53.22 -28.74 -6.02
CA GLN A 469 54.19 -28.84 -4.94
C GLN A 469 54.30 -27.49 -4.21
N ALA A 470 54.29 -26.37 -4.95
CA ALA A 470 54.21 -25.03 -4.37
C ALA A 470 52.97 -24.83 -3.47
N PHE A 471 51.82 -25.41 -3.82
CA PHE A 471 50.60 -25.40 -2.99
C PHE A 471 50.73 -26.20 -1.69
N GLY A 472 51.54 -27.26 -1.66
CA GLY A 472 51.92 -27.93 -0.41
C GLY A 472 52.91 -27.09 0.40
N ASP A 473 53.95 -26.60 -0.29
CA ASP A 473 55.06 -25.86 0.32
C ASP A 473 54.62 -24.51 0.93
N GLN A 474 53.55 -23.87 0.42
CA GLN A 474 53.04 -22.60 0.95
C GLN A 474 52.68 -22.64 2.44
N PHE A 475 52.44 -23.84 2.99
CA PHE A 475 52.12 -24.04 4.42
C PHE A 475 53.33 -24.47 5.28
N THR A 476 54.55 -24.52 4.70
CA THR A 476 55.75 -24.97 5.42
C THR A 476 56.57 -23.81 6.03
N GLU A 477 56.50 -22.61 5.44
CA GLU A 477 57.14 -21.40 5.96
C GLU A 477 56.17 -20.51 6.76
N GLY A 478 56.67 -19.41 7.33
CA GLY A 478 55.87 -18.46 8.11
C GLY A 478 54.99 -17.55 7.24
N PRO A 479 53.82 -17.11 7.74
CA PRO A 479 52.96 -16.18 7.00
C PRO A 479 53.59 -14.79 6.87
N GLY A 480 53.48 -14.20 5.69
CA GLY A 480 53.65 -12.75 5.51
C GLY A 480 52.43 -12.03 6.10
N LEU A 481 52.66 -11.02 6.94
CA LEU A 481 51.63 -10.25 7.61
C LEU A 481 51.87 -8.75 7.40
N THR A 482 50.86 -8.04 6.92
CA THR A 482 50.87 -6.58 6.74
C THR A 482 49.65 -5.99 7.46
N ALA A 483 49.88 -4.95 8.25
CA ALA A 483 48.81 -4.16 8.88
C ALA A 483 49.00 -2.69 8.50
N THR A 484 48.07 -2.14 7.73
CA THR A 484 48.12 -0.77 7.21
C THR A 484 46.93 0.03 7.75
N LEU A 485 47.18 1.21 8.29
CA LEU A 485 46.14 2.16 8.70
C LEU A 485 46.11 3.33 7.72
N GLN A 486 45.08 3.38 6.87
CA GLN A 486 44.96 4.40 5.82
C GLN A 486 44.06 5.55 6.32
N TYR A 487 44.61 6.76 6.42
CA TYR A 487 43.86 7.96 6.78
C TYR A 487 43.72 8.90 5.58
N SER A 488 42.50 9.36 5.28
CA SER A 488 42.28 10.42 4.29
C SER A 488 41.19 11.41 4.68
N LEU A 489 41.52 12.71 4.55
CA LEU A 489 40.63 13.83 4.84
C LEU A 489 40.82 14.92 3.77
N PRO A 490 39.89 15.08 2.80
CA PRO A 490 40.03 16.09 1.76
C PRO A 490 39.89 17.52 2.34
N TYR A 491 40.85 18.39 2.04
CA TYR A 491 40.91 19.74 2.60
C TYR A 491 39.64 20.57 2.29
N GLY A 492 39.20 21.38 3.26
CA GLY A 492 38.01 22.24 3.17
C GLY A 492 36.63 21.53 3.15
N ARG A 493 36.55 20.24 2.77
CA ARG A 493 35.32 19.41 2.75
C ARG A 493 34.09 20.05 2.07
N ARG A 494 34.27 20.97 1.10
CA ARG A 494 33.18 21.78 0.52
C ARG A 494 32.01 20.95 -0.01
N ALA A 495 32.28 19.85 -0.74
CA ALA A 495 31.26 18.96 -1.29
C ALA A 495 30.43 18.25 -0.19
N ALA A 496 31.08 17.58 0.76
CA ALA A 496 30.40 16.87 1.86
C ALA A 496 29.60 17.84 2.76
N ARG A 497 30.15 19.02 3.05
CA ARG A 497 29.42 20.11 3.73
C ARG A 497 28.18 20.57 2.95
N SER A 498 28.20 20.51 1.61
CA SER A 498 27.03 20.83 0.80
C SER A 498 25.97 19.73 0.82
N ARG A 499 26.36 18.46 0.70
CA ARG A 499 25.43 17.31 0.80
C ARG A 499 24.65 17.31 2.11
N VAL A 500 25.28 17.67 3.23
CA VAL A 500 24.58 17.77 4.53
C VAL A 500 23.60 18.94 4.59
N ARG A 501 23.86 20.07 3.93
CA ARG A 501 22.87 21.15 3.79
C ARG A 501 21.72 20.73 2.88
N GLU A 502 22.04 20.12 1.75
CA GLU A 502 21.07 19.58 0.79
C GLU A 502 20.14 18.55 1.45
N ALA A 503 20.67 17.61 2.25
CA ALA A 503 19.87 16.65 3.00
C ALA A 503 18.94 17.32 4.03
N ARG A 504 19.37 18.40 4.68
CA ARG A 504 18.51 19.20 5.58
C ARG A 504 17.40 19.91 4.82
N TYR A 505 17.70 20.54 3.67
CA TYR A 505 16.68 21.17 2.84
C TYR A 505 15.67 20.16 2.29
N ARG A 506 16.12 18.97 1.87
CA ARG A 506 15.23 17.87 1.47
C ARG A 506 14.33 17.41 2.63
N TYR A 507 14.86 17.30 3.85
CA TYR A 507 14.04 16.98 5.03
C TYR A 507 13.00 18.06 5.34
N GLN A 508 13.39 19.34 5.28
CA GLN A 508 12.47 20.47 5.46
C GLN A 508 11.38 20.50 4.38
N GLN A 509 11.74 20.23 3.13
CA GLN A 509 10.78 20.05 2.04
C GLN A 509 9.78 18.91 2.35
N ARG A 510 10.28 17.71 2.71
CA ARG A 510 9.40 16.58 3.05
C ARG A 510 8.50 16.85 4.26
N SER A 511 8.93 17.66 5.24
CA SER A 511 8.07 18.04 6.37
C SER A 511 6.94 19.00 5.99
N GLU A 512 7.17 19.91 5.02
CA GLU A 512 6.10 20.77 4.50
C GLU A 512 5.17 20.00 3.53
N GLU A 513 5.68 19.04 2.78
CA GLU A 513 4.85 18.13 1.96
C GLU A 513 3.95 17.24 2.84
N LEU A 514 4.46 16.72 3.96
CA LEU A 514 3.64 16.05 4.98
C LEU A 514 2.60 17.00 5.59
N ARG A 515 2.97 18.25 5.92
CA ARG A 515 2.04 19.28 6.40
C ARG A 515 0.93 19.55 5.38
N GLN A 516 1.27 19.60 4.09
CA GLN A 516 0.32 19.76 3.00
C GLN A 516 -0.62 18.54 2.87
N SER A 517 -0.11 17.31 2.99
CA SER A 517 -0.94 16.09 3.02
C SER A 517 -1.95 16.12 4.18
N LEU A 518 -1.51 16.48 5.40
CA LEU A 518 -2.39 16.59 6.57
C LEU A 518 -3.53 17.62 6.37
N LEU A 519 -3.23 18.79 5.80
CA LEU A 519 -4.24 19.81 5.47
C LEU A 519 -5.18 19.37 4.33
N THR A 520 -4.63 18.66 3.33
CA THR A 520 -5.37 18.11 2.20
C THR A 520 -6.36 17.03 2.68
N ALA A 521 -5.90 16.13 3.53
CA ALA A 521 -6.68 15.07 4.15
C ALA A 521 -7.82 15.61 5.01
N ARG A 522 -7.54 16.58 5.90
CA ARG A 522 -8.55 17.24 6.73
C ARG A 522 -9.66 17.86 5.86
N ARG A 523 -9.28 18.64 4.84
CA ARG A 523 -10.23 19.26 3.89
C ARG A 523 -11.11 18.21 3.21
N GLU A 524 -10.55 17.07 2.83
CA GLU A 524 -11.29 15.99 2.14
C GLU A 524 -12.30 15.30 3.06
N ILE A 525 -11.92 15.02 4.30
CA ILE A 525 -12.82 14.46 5.32
C ILE A 525 -13.95 15.44 5.64
N GLU A 526 -13.63 16.72 5.87
CA GLU A 526 -14.61 17.79 6.07
C GLU A 526 -15.57 17.92 4.87
N THR A 527 -15.06 17.89 3.65
CA THR A 527 -15.88 17.99 2.42
C THR A 527 -16.80 16.78 2.25
N ALA A 528 -16.26 15.57 2.42
CA ALA A 528 -17.03 14.33 2.25
C ALA A 528 -18.12 14.18 3.34
N LEU A 529 -17.83 14.60 4.58
CA LEU A 529 -18.81 14.58 5.67
C LEU A 529 -19.97 15.56 5.42
N ILE A 530 -19.66 16.78 4.96
CA ILE A 530 -20.68 17.77 4.56
C ILE A 530 -21.54 17.22 3.40
N GLN A 531 -20.92 16.57 2.41
CA GLN A 531 -21.63 15.96 1.28
C GLN A 531 -22.52 14.79 1.70
N ALA A 532 -22.06 13.94 2.62
CA ALA A 532 -22.86 12.85 3.17
C ALA A 532 -24.11 13.37 3.90
N PHE A 533 -23.96 14.32 4.84
CA PHE A 533 -25.10 14.93 5.53
C PHE A 533 -26.06 15.63 4.58
N ALA A 534 -25.56 16.34 3.56
CA ALA A 534 -26.41 16.97 2.55
C ALA A 534 -27.22 15.93 1.75
N ASN A 535 -26.62 14.80 1.39
CA ASN A 535 -27.31 13.73 0.67
C ASN A 535 -28.33 12.98 1.56
N PHE A 536 -28.06 12.81 2.87
CA PHE A 536 -29.03 12.24 3.82
C PHE A 536 -30.28 13.12 3.92
N GLN A 537 -30.11 14.43 4.14
CA GLN A 537 -31.22 15.39 4.16
C GLN A 537 -31.95 15.48 2.81
N LEU A 538 -31.22 15.36 1.69
CA LEU A 538 -31.83 15.36 0.36
C LEU A 538 -32.70 14.12 0.12
N ARG A 539 -32.27 12.93 0.57
CA ARG A 539 -33.05 11.67 0.52
C ARG A 539 -34.39 11.83 1.26
N GLU A 540 -34.39 12.40 2.46
CA GLU A 540 -35.61 12.67 3.23
C GLU A 540 -36.50 13.69 2.53
N SER A 541 -35.93 14.80 2.06
CA SER A 541 -36.64 15.83 1.29
C SER A 541 -37.31 15.27 0.03
N LYS A 542 -36.64 14.36 -0.70
CA LYS A 542 -37.22 13.70 -1.87
C LYS A 542 -38.29 12.67 -1.52
N ALA A 543 -38.19 11.97 -0.37
CA ALA A 543 -39.27 11.10 0.11
C ALA A 543 -40.57 11.89 0.34
N ILE A 544 -40.48 13.05 1.01
CA ILE A 544 -41.63 13.94 1.26
C ILE A 544 -42.18 14.50 -0.07
N THR A 545 -41.30 14.93 -0.98
CA THR A 545 -41.68 15.43 -2.31
C THR A 545 -42.44 14.37 -3.12
N LEU A 546 -41.97 13.12 -3.10
CA LEU A 546 -42.60 11.99 -3.76
C LEU A 546 -44.00 11.70 -3.19
N GLN A 547 -44.15 11.68 -1.87
CA GLN A 547 -45.46 11.49 -1.24
C GLN A 547 -46.46 12.59 -1.64
N ALA A 548 -46.02 13.84 -1.77
CA ALA A 548 -46.84 14.93 -2.26
C ALA A 548 -47.26 14.73 -3.73
N ALA A 549 -46.31 14.39 -4.61
CA ALA A 549 -46.59 14.17 -6.05
C ALA A 549 -47.53 12.97 -6.31
N ILE A 550 -47.43 11.90 -5.52
CA ILE A 550 -48.38 10.77 -5.57
C ILE A 550 -49.79 11.22 -5.18
N ARG A 551 -49.94 12.04 -4.13
CA ARG A 551 -51.26 12.58 -3.72
C ARG A 551 -51.82 13.55 -4.76
N GLU A 552 -50.97 14.34 -5.41
CA GLU A 552 -51.37 15.26 -6.49
C GLU A 552 -51.94 14.50 -7.71
N GLU A 553 -51.24 13.47 -8.19
CA GLU A 553 -51.72 12.60 -9.28
C GLU A 553 -53.07 11.94 -8.92
N GLN A 554 -53.24 11.45 -7.69
CA GLN A 554 -54.50 10.84 -7.24
C GLN A 554 -55.67 11.84 -7.25
N ILE A 555 -55.43 13.09 -6.86
CA ILE A 555 -56.44 14.17 -6.90
C ILE A 555 -56.76 14.55 -8.36
N ALA A 556 -55.75 14.72 -9.20
CA ALA A 556 -55.92 15.03 -10.62
C ALA A 556 -56.69 13.93 -11.37
N THR A 557 -56.41 12.66 -11.05
CA THR A 557 -57.08 11.48 -11.63
C THR A 557 -58.57 11.49 -11.27
N ARG A 558 -58.91 11.59 -9.98
CA ARG A 558 -60.31 11.66 -9.53
C ARG A 558 -61.06 12.86 -10.13
N ARG A 559 -60.40 14.02 -10.25
CA ARG A 559 -60.99 15.22 -10.87
C ARG A 559 -61.27 15.02 -12.37
N TRP A 560 -60.43 14.25 -13.08
CA TRP A 560 -60.64 13.90 -14.50
C TRP A 560 -61.72 12.81 -14.68
N GLU A 561 -61.83 11.86 -13.75
CA GLU A 561 -62.91 10.87 -13.72
C GLU A 561 -64.28 11.54 -13.49
N LEU A 562 -64.38 12.47 -12.55
CA LEU A 562 -65.62 13.15 -12.17
C LEU A 562 -66.12 14.19 -13.20
N LEU A 563 -65.22 14.79 -13.99
CA LEU A 563 -65.58 15.79 -15.02
C LEU A 563 -65.82 15.19 -16.41
N ALA A 564 -65.83 13.86 -16.52
CA ALA A 564 -66.11 13.15 -17.76
C ALA A 564 -67.59 13.28 -18.17
N GLY A 565 -67.86 13.84 -19.35
CA GLY A 565 -69.19 13.89 -19.95
C GLY A 565 -70.02 15.16 -19.73
N ASP A 566 -69.66 16.06 -18.80
CA ASP A 566 -70.46 17.25 -18.46
C ASP A 566 -70.10 18.52 -19.29
N GLY A 567 -69.46 18.34 -20.46
CA GLY A 567 -69.14 19.42 -21.42
C GLY A 567 -68.14 20.48 -20.95
N GLY A 568 -67.55 20.32 -19.75
CA GLY A 568 -66.61 21.28 -19.16
C GLY A 568 -65.24 21.35 -19.83
N PRO A 569 -64.25 22.04 -19.22
CA PRO A 569 -62.90 22.23 -19.76
C PRO A 569 -62.01 20.96 -19.66
N THR A 570 -62.51 19.80 -20.10
CA THR A 570 -61.86 18.49 -20.03
C THR A 570 -60.45 18.48 -20.63
N ALA A 571 -60.20 19.31 -21.66
CA ALA A 571 -58.89 19.47 -22.28
C ALA A 571 -57.81 20.11 -21.37
N LEU A 572 -58.19 20.97 -20.42
CA LEU A 572 -57.28 21.52 -19.40
C LEU A 572 -57.06 20.51 -18.26
N VAL A 573 -58.12 19.82 -17.85
CA VAL A 573 -58.06 18.80 -16.79
C VAL A 573 -57.19 17.60 -17.22
N LEU A 574 -57.25 17.22 -18.51
CA LEU A 574 -56.40 16.20 -19.11
C LEU A 574 -54.92 16.63 -19.17
N GLU A 575 -54.62 17.89 -19.51
CA GLU A 575 -53.23 18.38 -19.54
C GLU A 575 -52.61 18.35 -18.13
N ASP A 576 -53.36 18.76 -17.11
CA ASP A 576 -52.89 18.73 -15.71
C ASP A 576 -52.79 17.30 -15.15
N LEU A 577 -53.70 16.38 -15.53
CA LEU A 577 -53.53 14.95 -15.22
C LEU A 577 -52.24 14.38 -15.85
N LEU A 578 -51.98 14.68 -17.13
CA LEU A 578 -50.75 14.26 -17.77
C LEU A 578 -49.54 14.88 -17.05
N GLU A 579 -49.52 16.19 -16.79
CA GLU A 579 -48.35 16.83 -16.18
C GLU A 579 -48.12 16.39 -14.71
N THR A 580 -49.17 16.06 -13.95
CA THR A 580 -49.03 15.45 -12.62
C THR A 580 -48.47 14.02 -12.68
N GLN A 581 -48.89 13.18 -13.64
CA GLN A 581 -48.26 11.88 -13.88
C GLN A 581 -46.76 11.98 -14.21
N LYS A 582 -46.35 13.05 -14.92
CA LYS A 582 -44.95 13.32 -15.23
C LYS A 582 -44.19 13.77 -13.98
N ARG A 583 -44.71 14.76 -13.25
CA ARG A 583 -44.12 15.25 -11.98
C ARG A 583 -44.00 14.15 -10.92
N ARG A 584 -44.95 13.22 -10.83
CA ARG A 584 -44.83 12.00 -10.03
C ARG A 584 -43.62 11.17 -10.47
N THR A 585 -43.54 10.83 -11.76
CA THR A 585 -42.47 9.97 -12.28
C THR A 585 -41.08 10.61 -12.14
N GLU A 586 -40.98 11.92 -12.34
CA GLU A 586 -39.76 12.71 -12.08
C GLU A 586 -39.40 12.70 -10.58
N SER A 587 -40.39 12.71 -9.68
CA SER A 587 -40.17 12.56 -8.22
C SER A 587 -39.77 11.13 -7.82
N GLU A 588 -40.31 10.10 -8.49
CA GLU A 588 -39.92 8.70 -8.31
C GLU A 588 -38.44 8.49 -8.72
N GLN A 589 -38.00 9.11 -9.82
CA GLN A 589 -36.59 9.11 -10.26
C GLN A 589 -35.70 9.89 -9.28
N LEU A 590 -36.06 11.14 -8.95
CA LEU A 590 -35.27 11.98 -8.03
C LEU A 590 -35.10 11.38 -6.64
N PHE A 591 -36.06 10.61 -6.14
CA PHE A 591 -35.94 9.88 -4.88
C PHE A 591 -34.89 8.75 -4.97
N VAL A 592 -34.91 7.93 -6.03
CA VAL A 592 -33.91 6.86 -6.22
C VAL A 592 -32.51 7.44 -6.43
N SER A 593 -32.35 8.50 -7.24
CA SER A 593 -31.06 9.20 -7.36
C SER A 593 -30.55 9.72 -6.02
N ALA A 594 -31.44 10.22 -5.13
CA ALA A 594 -31.04 10.68 -3.79
C ALA A 594 -30.66 9.51 -2.86
N GLN A 595 -31.37 8.37 -2.90
CA GLN A 595 -30.97 7.15 -2.18
C GLN A 595 -29.59 6.67 -2.64
N VAL A 596 -29.35 6.56 -3.95
CA VAL A 596 -28.07 6.12 -4.52
C VAL A 596 -26.94 7.11 -4.21
N ALA A 597 -27.18 8.41 -4.34
CA ALA A 597 -26.20 9.44 -3.97
C ALA A 597 -25.80 9.35 -2.49
N SER A 598 -26.76 9.11 -1.59
CA SER A 598 -26.49 8.99 -0.15
C SER A 598 -25.58 7.81 0.22
N VAL A 599 -25.77 6.64 -0.41
CA VAL A 599 -24.87 5.48 -0.22
C VAL A 599 -23.49 5.75 -0.83
N ILE A 600 -23.42 6.34 -2.02
CA ILE A 600 -22.14 6.70 -2.65
C ILE A 600 -21.34 7.68 -1.76
N SER A 601 -21.98 8.70 -1.18
CA SER A 601 -21.29 9.64 -0.28
C SER A 601 -20.80 9.02 1.03
N LEU A 602 -21.46 7.97 1.54
CA LEU A 602 -20.96 7.23 2.69
C LEU A 602 -19.67 6.45 2.36
N ILE A 603 -19.63 5.81 1.18
CA ILE A 603 -18.46 5.10 0.66
C ILE A 603 -17.31 6.08 0.37
N GLU A 604 -17.63 7.26 -0.17
CA GLU A 604 -16.64 8.33 -0.39
C GLU A 604 -16.09 8.92 0.92
N LEU A 605 -16.92 9.04 1.96
CA LEU A 605 -16.48 9.42 3.31
C LEU A 605 -15.58 8.34 3.96
N GLN A 606 -15.92 7.05 3.84
CA GLN A 606 -15.05 5.95 4.27
C GLN A 606 -13.70 5.93 3.53
N LYS A 607 -13.69 6.25 2.24
CA LYS A 607 -12.45 6.45 1.46
C LYS A 607 -11.69 7.71 1.91
N ALA A 608 -12.38 8.82 2.20
CA ALA A 608 -11.74 10.04 2.68
C ALA A 608 -11.04 9.86 4.04
N MET A 609 -11.60 9.01 4.91
CA MET A 609 -10.99 8.54 6.16
C MET A 609 -9.97 7.40 5.97
N GLY A 610 -9.86 6.82 4.77
CA GLY A 610 -9.05 5.63 4.51
C GLY A 610 -9.51 4.37 5.25
N THR A 611 -10.76 4.30 5.74
CA THR A 611 -11.26 3.14 6.51
C THR A 611 -11.93 2.08 5.66
N LEU A 612 -12.26 2.39 4.40
CA LEU A 612 -13.06 1.54 3.50
C LEU A 612 -12.68 0.05 3.53
N LEU A 613 -11.41 -0.31 3.32
CA LEU A 613 -11.01 -1.73 3.30
C LEU A 613 -11.26 -2.44 4.63
N LYS A 614 -11.06 -1.76 5.76
CA LYS A 614 -11.31 -2.32 7.10
C LYS A 614 -12.79 -2.53 7.35
N THR A 615 -13.65 -1.63 6.87
CA THR A 615 -15.11 -1.78 6.96
C THR A 615 -15.61 -2.98 6.13
N GLU A 616 -15.03 -3.20 4.95
CA GLU A 616 -15.40 -4.29 4.03
C GLU A 616 -14.75 -5.65 4.36
N GLY A 617 -13.95 -5.74 5.44
CA GLY A 617 -13.23 -6.97 5.84
C GLY A 617 -12.05 -7.35 4.93
N ILE A 618 -11.57 -6.41 4.09
CA ILE A 618 -10.50 -6.62 3.12
C ILE A 618 -9.17 -6.23 3.76
N GLU A 619 -8.32 -7.21 4.09
CA GLU A 619 -6.96 -6.93 4.53
C GLU A 619 -5.93 -7.49 3.52
N PRO A 620 -5.01 -6.66 2.99
CA PRO A 620 -3.91 -7.16 2.17
C PRO A 620 -2.95 -7.98 3.05
N VAL A 621 -2.87 -9.29 2.79
CA VAL A 621 -2.00 -10.21 3.52
C VAL A 621 -0.78 -10.53 2.67
N ARG A 622 0.39 -10.63 3.32
CA ARG A 622 1.60 -11.20 2.71
C ARG A 622 1.94 -12.51 3.41
N PRO A 623 1.72 -13.68 2.79
CA PRO A 623 2.15 -14.96 3.34
C PRO A 623 3.65 -14.96 3.63
N ASP A 624 4.08 -15.39 4.83
CA ASP A 624 5.47 -15.22 5.28
C ASP A 624 6.53 -15.93 4.42
N ASN A 625 6.12 -16.91 3.61
CA ASN A 625 6.98 -17.66 2.71
C ASN A 625 7.08 -17.09 1.27
N THR A 626 6.36 -16.00 0.95
CA THR A 626 6.24 -15.50 -0.43
C THR A 626 6.35 -13.97 -0.51
N SER A 627 7.00 -13.45 -1.55
CA SER A 627 7.03 -12.01 -1.87
C SER A 627 5.79 -11.50 -2.61
N GLN A 628 4.84 -12.39 -2.91
CA GLN A 628 3.55 -12.08 -3.52
C GLN A 628 2.57 -11.61 -2.44
N ILE A 629 1.69 -10.68 -2.80
CA ILE A 629 0.68 -10.10 -1.90
C ILE A 629 -0.69 -10.61 -2.32
N GLU A 630 -1.38 -11.27 -1.40
CA GLU A 630 -2.72 -11.82 -1.59
C GLU A 630 -3.73 -10.88 -0.93
N LEU A 631 -4.66 -10.35 -1.72
CA LEU A 631 -5.75 -9.53 -1.23
C LEU A 631 -6.89 -10.45 -0.81
N LEU A 632 -6.94 -10.77 0.48
CA LEU A 632 -7.96 -11.64 1.04
C LEU A 632 -9.11 -10.80 1.58
N GLN A 633 -10.34 -11.11 1.14
CA GLN A 633 -11.52 -10.69 1.85
C GLN A 633 -11.77 -11.68 2.99
N THR A 634 -11.53 -11.25 4.22
CA THR A 634 -12.12 -11.93 5.37
C THR A 634 -13.58 -11.52 5.47
N ASN A 635 -14.43 -12.45 5.92
CA ASN A 635 -15.87 -12.22 6.04
C ASN A 635 -16.13 -10.94 6.87
N PRO A 636 -17.10 -10.07 6.51
CA PRO A 636 -17.24 -8.76 7.14
C PRO A 636 -17.38 -8.90 8.66
N ALA A 637 -16.60 -8.10 9.39
CA ALA A 637 -16.51 -8.22 10.84
C ALA A 637 -17.87 -7.90 11.50
N ASP A 638 -18.42 -8.87 12.26
CA ASP A 638 -19.71 -8.73 12.92
C ASP A 638 -19.78 -7.43 13.75
N SER A 639 -20.68 -6.53 13.35
CA SER A 639 -20.93 -5.22 13.98
C SER A 639 -21.53 -5.29 15.40
N ASN A 640 -21.50 -6.48 16.02
CA ASN A 640 -21.85 -6.73 17.41
C ASN A 640 -20.63 -7.01 18.32
N ALA A 641 -19.42 -7.13 17.77
CA ALA A 641 -18.20 -7.40 18.54
C ALA A 641 -17.78 -6.23 19.47
N SER A 642 -18.30 -5.03 19.25
CA SER A 642 -18.04 -3.83 20.07
C SER A 642 -18.91 -3.71 21.33
N ARG A 643 -19.65 -4.76 21.72
CA ARG A 643 -20.39 -4.77 23.00
C ARG A 643 -19.44 -4.96 24.19
N ILE A 644 -19.08 -3.83 24.81
CA ILE A 644 -18.35 -3.74 26.07
C ILE A 644 -18.97 -4.70 27.11
N THR A 645 -18.30 -5.81 27.36
CA THR A 645 -18.61 -6.73 28.45
C THR A 645 -17.51 -6.59 29.48
N ALA A 646 -17.77 -5.79 30.52
CA ALA A 646 -16.78 -5.50 31.55
C ALA A 646 -16.52 -6.72 32.45
N HIS A 647 -15.61 -7.59 32.03
CA HIS A 647 -15.09 -8.67 32.87
C HIS A 647 -13.60 -8.49 33.17
N GLN A 648 -13.34 -8.19 34.44
CA GLN A 648 -12.03 -8.13 35.05
C GLN A 648 -11.53 -9.56 35.31
N SER A 649 -10.50 -10.02 34.58
CA SER A 649 -9.79 -11.27 34.82
C SER A 649 -8.33 -11.16 34.37
N ASP A 650 -7.43 -11.84 35.08
CA ASP A 650 -5.99 -11.59 35.03
C ASP A 650 -5.32 -11.98 33.69
N TRP A 651 -4.42 -11.11 33.21
CA TRP A 651 -3.57 -11.38 32.05
C TRP A 651 -2.45 -12.37 32.40
N ASN A 652 -2.61 -13.63 31.98
CA ASN A 652 -1.56 -14.63 32.10
C ASN A 652 -0.55 -14.49 30.95
N SER A 653 0.63 -13.93 31.22
CA SER A 653 1.56 -13.46 30.19
C SER A 653 2.45 -14.57 29.61
N GLN A 654 1.96 -15.30 28.60
CA GLN A 654 2.79 -16.13 27.72
C GLN A 654 2.16 -16.30 26.32
N VAL A 655 3.00 -16.36 25.29
CA VAL A 655 2.66 -16.56 23.86
C VAL A 655 1.93 -15.38 23.17
N VAL A 656 2.64 -14.25 23.02
CA VAL A 656 2.92 -13.66 21.70
C VAL A 656 4.35 -13.12 21.74
N GLY A 657 5.15 -13.35 20.70
CA GLY A 657 6.48 -12.77 20.62
C GLY A 657 7.22 -13.14 19.33
N GLU A 658 7.16 -12.24 18.34
CA GLU A 658 8.26 -11.85 17.44
C GLU A 658 7.73 -10.89 16.35
N SER A 659 7.73 -9.58 16.63
CA SER A 659 7.55 -8.54 15.60
C SER A 659 8.38 -7.27 15.90
N LEU A 660 9.54 -7.21 15.25
CA LEU A 660 10.19 -6.00 14.71
C LEU A 660 9.97 -4.65 15.44
N ILE A 661 10.87 -4.28 16.36
CA ILE A 661 11.39 -2.91 16.58
C ILE A 661 12.73 -3.02 17.33
N GLY A 662 13.76 -2.26 16.92
CA GLY A 662 15.05 -2.22 17.62
C GLY A 662 16.17 -1.48 16.87
N GLU A 663 16.86 -0.59 17.59
CA GLU A 663 18.11 0.11 17.24
C GLU A 663 18.10 1.16 16.11
N LEU A 664 17.55 2.34 16.42
CA LEU A 664 18.08 3.62 15.94
C LEU A 664 18.52 4.48 17.14
N GLY A 665 19.82 4.57 17.37
CA GLY A 665 20.39 5.38 18.45
C GLY A 665 20.34 6.88 18.13
N MET A 666 19.58 7.64 18.92
CA MET A 666 19.65 9.10 18.97
C MET A 666 20.70 9.54 20.00
N ILE A 667 21.39 10.64 19.72
CA ILE A 667 22.39 11.25 20.61
C ILE A 667 21.81 12.58 21.08
N GLU A 668 21.74 12.78 22.40
CA GLU A 668 21.30 14.03 23.02
C GLU A 668 22.26 15.20 22.72
N LEU A 669 21.74 16.42 22.85
CA LEU A 669 22.51 17.66 22.76
C LEU A 669 22.80 18.16 24.18
N ASP A 670 24.07 18.13 24.57
CA ASP A 670 24.54 18.68 25.85
C ASP A 670 24.65 20.22 25.74
N ASP A 671 23.73 20.92 26.39
CA ASP A 671 23.53 22.37 26.25
C ASP A 671 24.34 23.18 27.29
N SER A 672 25.66 23.01 27.28
CA SER A 672 26.55 23.54 28.33
C SER A 672 27.84 24.22 27.80
N SER A 673 27.78 24.98 26.69
CA SER A 673 28.97 25.68 26.15
C SER A 673 28.77 27.07 25.51
N ILE A 674 27.85 27.90 26.02
CA ILE A 674 27.73 29.32 25.61
C ILE A 674 27.71 30.28 26.81
N LYS A 675 28.85 30.45 27.48
CA LYS A 675 29.13 31.56 28.42
C LYS A 675 30.62 31.91 28.50
N GLU A 676 31.17 32.52 27.44
CA GLU A 676 32.29 33.46 27.50
C GLU A 676 32.49 34.18 26.14
N VAL A 677 33.32 35.22 26.10
CA VAL A 677 33.58 36.09 24.93
C VAL A 677 32.35 36.86 24.42
N ALA A 678 31.84 37.77 25.27
CA ALA A 678 30.88 38.82 24.90
C ALA A 678 31.10 40.12 25.71
N SER A 679 32.37 40.51 25.89
CA SER A 679 32.79 41.80 26.44
C SER A 679 34.01 42.31 25.66
N ASP A 680 34.20 43.63 25.63
CA ASP A 680 35.26 44.39 24.95
C ASP A 680 35.16 44.51 23.41
N SER A 681 34.42 45.52 22.93
CA SER A 681 34.79 46.35 21.75
C SER A 681 33.80 47.50 21.41
N GLU A 682 33.36 48.29 22.40
CA GLU A 682 32.90 49.67 22.11
C GLU A 682 34.07 50.64 22.33
N GLY A 683 34.61 51.26 21.27
CA GLY A 683 35.73 52.19 21.41
C GLY A 683 36.29 52.82 20.13
N SER A 684 36.06 54.12 19.95
CA SER A 684 36.84 55.07 19.12
C SER A 684 37.10 54.79 17.63
N ASN A 685 36.08 55.04 16.81
CA ASN A 685 36.00 56.19 15.88
C ASN A 685 37.31 56.95 15.48
N ARG A 686 37.33 57.42 14.21
CA ARG A 686 38.20 58.41 13.51
C ARG A 686 39.53 57.95 12.87
N LYS A 687 39.61 58.25 11.56
CA LYS A 687 40.77 58.67 10.73
C LYS A 687 41.98 57.72 10.64
N GLU A 688 42.69 57.65 9.51
CA GLU A 688 42.70 58.55 8.32
C GLU A 688 42.65 57.75 7.01
#